data_AF-A0A8D3APN9-F1
#
_entry.id   AF-A0A8D3APN9-F1
#
_cell.length_a   1.000
_cell.length_b   1.000
_cell.length_c   1.000
_cell.angle_alpha   90.00
_cell.angle_beta   90.00
_cell.angle_gamma   90.00
#
_symmetry.space_group_name_H-M   'P 1'
#
loop_
_entity.id
_entity.type
_entity.pdbx_description
1 polymer ?
#
loop_
_entity_poly.entity_id
_entity_poly.type
_entity_poly.pdbx_seq_one_letter_code
_entity_poly.pdbx_strand_id
1 'polypeptide(L)'
;MTSEPPSRGSSEVYTYTEGNGYHGEQQSLRLRRASSRVSNQNLPQFDWMSTSAERDDEDDGGQPRDLRGIPLPMALKRAVRQVQQMQVPVVSSVESWKRKRTKSMRKLKHNTREFLHLFGLWSKSLQKIGGNFGGGVHSYFLFLRFLVVLNFVSFLLIAGFVVIPSIVFRSVGSSLANSTGPEKCSDYDPNPQALVMFYEYFLNLLSGTGFMEYSYLFYGYYNNTMVEDKNFSYSIPLAYILTAVFYFAFCFICIIARMGTAARVVVATGGSAVGNYSMIVFTGWDYSCLGDQATKLKQKNIHYRLQVDLEEESIKKRAASLTLCQKIVLYSLRVFMCFVAFGLIIAAFYGIFLATNFSQQKSGEQGILSLIFEYLPSIVITTGNFLVPLLCDQIALIERYSPSTTIIVALLRAVFLRLVSLGVLLFTLWRQITCEGDTNSADCKLCQYNYGVYPCWETRLGQEMYKLTLFDLLITIAVLILVEFPRRMVVDNWSSRLAQWVGRQEFVVPSNVLGLVYGQTVVWTGALFCPLLPLINTIKFIILFYCKKITLFYNCRPALKTFRSTSSAFFFLVVLLFGWGLATIVLIYSLAEIHPSFGCGPFRFFPNMWSIVPTSFYSLSDTTQEFLFFIGSQSFSIPLFALSCVVMCYFIAVASVYGKSVAFLRAQLKLEGRDKQFLVKQIEELSRQLQIPKHNAGVQD
;
A
#
# COMPACT_ATOMS: atom_id res chain seq x y z
N MET A 1 -51.11 -71.49 -13.80
CA MET A 1 -51.04 -70.11 -13.28
C MET A 1 -49.72 -69.53 -13.79
N THR A 2 -49.68 -68.84 -14.93
CA THR A 2 -50.07 -67.42 -15.17
C THR A 2 -49.21 -66.44 -14.36
N SER A 3 -48.40 -65.56 -14.96
CA SER A 3 -48.11 -65.32 -16.40
C SER A 3 -46.79 -64.53 -16.58
N GLU A 4 -46.27 -64.48 -17.81
CA GLU A 4 -44.94 -63.93 -18.18
C GLU A 4 -44.85 -62.39 -18.33
N PRO A 5 -43.63 -61.82 -18.50
CA PRO A 5 -43.38 -60.39 -18.82
C PRO A 5 -43.54 -60.09 -20.34
N PRO A 6 -42.56 -59.75 -21.23
CA PRO A 6 -41.11 -59.47 -21.14
C PRO A 6 -40.86 -57.94 -20.90
N SER A 7 -39.72 -57.26 -21.14
CA SER A 7 -38.39 -57.48 -21.76
C SER A 7 -37.38 -56.48 -21.11
N ARG A 8 -36.09 -56.28 -21.43
CA ARG A 8 -35.06 -56.76 -22.40
C ARG A 8 -33.68 -56.41 -21.74
N GLY A 9 -32.46 -56.76 -22.18
CA GLY A 9 -31.94 -57.38 -23.40
C GLY A 9 -31.39 -56.33 -24.40
N SER A 10 -30.11 -56.34 -24.82
CA SER A 10 -28.96 -57.20 -24.49
C SER A 10 -27.65 -56.54 -24.95
N SER A 11 -26.49 -57.04 -24.49
CA SER A 11 -25.18 -56.67 -25.06
C SER A 11 -24.85 -57.52 -26.28
N GLU A 12 -24.25 -56.93 -27.32
CA GLU A 12 -23.60 -57.65 -28.42
C GLU A 12 -22.13 -57.23 -28.56
N VAL A 13 -21.30 -58.15 -29.03
CA VAL A 13 -19.86 -57.99 -29.27
C VAL A 13 -19.60 -58.19 -30.76
N TYR A 14 -18.93 -57.23 -31.40
CA TYR A 14 -18.50 -57.37 -32.79
C TYR A 14 -16.97 -57.20 -32.90
N THR A 15 -16.29 -58.32 -33.12
CA THR A 15 -14.95 -58.36 -33.72
C THR A 15 -15.03 -58.08 -35.21
N TYR A 16 -14.10 -57.30 -35.75
CA TYR A 16 -13.97 -57.07 -37.20
C TYR A 16 -12.64 -57.59 -37.74
N THR A 17 -12.70 -58.16 -38.94
CA THR A 17 -11.57 -58.74 -39.70
C THR A 17 -10.99 -57.76 -40.71
N GLU A 18 -9.75 -58.01 -41.15
CA GLU A 18 -9.11 -57.22 -42.22
C GLU A 18 -9.77 -57.44 -43.61
N GLY A 19 -9.73 -56.40 -44.45
CA GLY A 19 -10.19 -56.42 -45.84
C GLY A 19 -9.87 -55.11 -46.56
N ASN A 20 -9.31 -55.17 -47.78
CA ASN A 20 -8.76 -54.00 -48.49
C ASN A 20 -9.83 -53.07 -49.09
N GLY A 21 -9.59 -51.75 -49.02
CA GLY A 21 -10.34 -50.73 -49.77
C GLY A 21 -9.79 -49.30 -49.61
N TYR A 22 -9.38 -48.67 -50.72
CA TYR A 22 -9.09 -47.22 -50.82
C TYR A 22 -10.39 -46.39 -50.71
N HIS A 23 -10.43 -45.07 -50.42
CA HIS A 23 -9.41 -44.04 -50.17
C HIS A 23 -10.08 -42.92 -49.32
N GLY A 24 -9.38 -42.22 -48.42
CA GLY A 24 -9.94 -41.03 -47.75
C GLY A 24 -9.03 -40.39 -46.70
N GLU A 25 -8.64 -39.12 -46.90
CA GLU A 25 -7.68 -38.43 -46.03
C GLU A 25 -8.33 -37.66 -44.88
N GLN A 26 -7.93 -37.95 -43.63
CA GLN A 26 -7.98 -36.96 -42.53
C GLN A 26 -7.10 -37.37 -41.34
N GLN A 27 -5.80 -37.03 -41.36
CA GLN A 27 -4.92 -37.20 -40.19
C GLN A 27 -4.00 -35.99 -39.89
N SER A 28 -4.18 -35.46 -38.68
CA SER A 28 -3.17 -34.83 -37.80
C SER A 28 -2.07 -33.94 -38.41
N LEU A 29 -2.24 -32.62 -38.29
CA LEU A 29 -1.16 -31.63 -38.44
C LEU A 29 -0.16 -31.64 -37.25
N ARG A 30 0.61 -32.71 -37.10
CA ARG A 30 1.85 -32.76 -36.29
C ARG A 30 2.93 -33.57 -37.00
N LEU A 31 4.19 -33.18 -36.80
CA LEU A 31 5.40 -33.67 -37.48
C LEU A 31 5.49 -33.38 -39.00
N ARG A 32 5.98 -32.18 -39.35
CA ARG A 32 6.90 -32.06 -40.50
C ARG A 32 8.34 -32.06 -39.99
N ARG A 33 8.95 -33.26 -39.96
CA ARG A 33 10.41 -33.41 -39.96
C ARG A 33 10.88 -33.01 -41.36
N ALA A 34 11.73 -32.00 -41.47
CA ALA A 34 12.26 -31.58 -42.77
C ALA A 34 13.18 -32.68 -43.34
N SER A 35 12.89 -33.14 -44.55
CA SER A 35 13.78 -34.04 -45.29
C SER A 35 14.91 -33.24 -45.93
N SER A 36 16.12 -33.81 -45.96
CA SER A 36 17.30 -33.19 -46.54
C SER A 36 17.57 -33.70 -47.97
N ARG A 37 17.48 -32.82 -48.97
CA ARG A 37 18.29 -32.95 -50.20
C ARG A 37 18.35 -31.67 -51.05
N VAL A 38 19.52 -31.51 -51.67
CA VAL A 38 19.87 -30.68 -52.84
C VAL A 38 19.59 -29.16 -52.75
N SER A 39 20.69 -28.46 -52.43
CA SER A 39 21.10 -27.16 -52.98
C SER A 39 20.27 -26.56 -54.12
N ASN A 40 19.96 -25.27 -54.01
CA ASN A 40 20.09 -24.38 -55.15
C ASN A 40 20.90 -23.14 -54.71
N GLN A 41 21.72 -22.60 -55.60
CA GLN A 41 22.75 -21.60 -55.26
C GLN A 41 22.16 -20.18 -55.21
N ASN A 42 22.43 -19.45 -54.12
CA ASN A 42 22.63 -17.99 -54.07
C ASN A 42 22.82 -17.56 -52.61
N LEU A 43 24.07 -17.52 -52.15
CA LEU A 43 24.48 -16.90 -50.89
C LEU A 43 25.39 -15.71 -51.23
N PRO A 44 25.16 -14.49 -50.73
CA PRO A 44 26.10 -13.40 -50.93
C PRO A 44 27.40 -13.72 -50.19
N GLN A 45 28.50 -13.83 -50.94
CA GLN A 45 29.83 -14.06 -50.39
C GLN A 45 30.32 -12.77 -49.72
N PHE A 46 30.26 -12.74 -48.39
CA PHE A 46 30.79 -11.63 -47.60
C PHE A 46 32.30 -11.75 -47.50
N ASP A 47 33.02 -10.77 -48.06
CA ASP A 47 34.45 -10.60 -47.86
C ASP A 47 34.70 -10.04 -46.44
N TRP A 48 35.82 -10.45 -45.84
CA TRP A 48 36.21 -10.12 -44.47
C TRP A 48 37.50 -9.29 -44.38
N MET A 49 38.13 -8.94 -45.52
CA MET A 49 39.39 -8.19 -45.55
C MET A 49 39.25 -6.66 -45.76
N SER A 50 38.08 -6.16 -46.15
CA SER A 50 37.88 -4.76 -46.58
C SER A 50 37.62 -3.74 -45.45
N THR A 51 38.04 -4.00 -44.21
CA THR A 51 37.70 -3.16 -43.05
C THR A 51 38.91 -2.81 -42.17
N SER A 52 40.02 -2.37 -42.78
CA SER A 52 41.24 -1.94 -42.07
C SER A 52 41.93 -0.69 -42.64
N ALA A 53 41.26 0.06 -43.52
CA ALA A 53 41.64 1.39 -43.98
C ALA A 53 40.37 2.19 -44.33
N GLU A 54 40.49 3.52 -44.47
CA GLU A 54 39.42 4.43 -44.93
C GLU A 54 38.16 4.51 -44.05
N ARG A 55 38.34 4.68 -42.73
CA ARG A 55 37.48 5.54 -41.89
C ARG A 55 38.05 5.86 -40.49
N ASP A 56 39.11 6.67 -40.49
CA ASP A 56 39.27 7.67 -39.44
C ASP A 56 38.61 9.00 -39.93
N ASP A 57 38.48 9.98 -39.03
CA ASP A 57 37.85 11.30 -39.26
C ASP A 57 36.34 11.33 -39.60
N GLU A 58 35.50 10.75 -38.73
CA GLU A 58 34.20 11.38 -38.37
C GLU A 58 33.70 10.93 -36.98
N ASP A 59 33.40 11.89 -36.09
CA ASP A 59 33.04 11.66 -34.68
C ASP A 59 31.53 11.43 -34.48
N ASP A 60 31.08 10.16 -34.53
CA ASP A 60 29.77 9.74 -34.00
C ASP A 60 29.92 8.67 -32.91
N GLY A 61 29.41 8.98 -31.72
CA GLY A 61 29.39 8.13 -30.52
C GLY A 61 28.38 6.96 -30.59
N GLY A 62 28.29 6.29 -31.73
CA GLY A 62 27.31 5.25 -32.02
C GLY A 62 27.37 4.07 -31.05
N GLN A 63 26.28 3.84 -30.31
CA GLN A 63 26.17 2.65 -29.45
C GLN A 63 26.22 1.34 -30.27
N PRO A 64 26.85 0.27 -29.75
CA PRO A 64 26.92 -1.01 -30.45
C PRO A 64 25.50 -1.56 -30.68
N ARG A 65 25.11 -1.65 -31.96
CA ARG A 65 23.75 -2.01 -32.42
C ARG A 65 23.27 -3.31 -31.77
N ASP A 66 22.06 -3.31 -31.20
CA ASP A 66 21.55 -4.48 -30.46
C ASP A 66 21.26 -5.67 -31.39
N LEU A 67 22.21 -6.62 -31.40
CA LEU A 67 22.12 -7.94 -32.05
C LEU A 67 20.82 -8.71 -31.75
N ARG A 68 20.07 -8.35 -30.71
CA ARG A 68 18.76 -8.95 -30.42
C ARG A 68 17.72 -8.62 -31.49
N GLY A 69 17.71 -7.40 -32.03
CA GLY A 69 16.70 -6.93 -33.00
C GLY A 69 16.88 -7.44 -34.44
N ILE A 70 18.11 -7.79 -34.84
CA ILE A 70 18.42 -8.18 -36.22
C ILE A 70 17.87 -9.59 -36.53
N PRO A 71 17.21 -9.86 -37.67
CA PRO A 71 16.62 -11.18 -38.00
C PRO A 71 17.67 -12.22 -38.47
N LEU A 72 18.69 -12.50 -37.65
CA LEU A 72 19.75 -13.47 -37.94
C LEU A 72 19.53 -14.82 -37.21
N PRO A 73 19.96 -15.96 -37.80
CA PRO A 73 19.94 -17.26 -37.14
C PRO A 73 20.70 -17.28 -35.80
N MET A 74 20.18 -18.03 -34.82
CA MET A 74 20.73 -18.09 -33.46
C MET A 74 22.18 -18.62 -33.38
N ALA A 75 22.61 -19.45 -34.33
CA ALA A 75 24.01 -19.88 -34.43
C ALA A 75 24.94 -18.71 -34.78
N LEU A 76 24.60 -17.93 -35.82
CA LEU A 76 25.38 -16.76 -36.23
C LEU A 76 25.41 -15.69 -35.13
N LYS A 77 24.29 -15.47 -34.43
CA LYS A 77 24.24 -14.57 -33.25
C LYS A 77 25.12 -15.03 -32.08
N ARG A 78 25.46 -16.32 -31.97
CA ARG A 78 26.44 -16.82 -30.99
C ARG A 78 27.87 -16.58 -31.48
N ALA A 79 28.17 -16.89 -32.73
CA ALA A 79 29.49 -16.67 -33.32
C ALA A 79 29.92 -15.19 -33.25
N VAL A 80 29.05 -14.26 -33.69
CA VAL A 80 29.31 -12.81 -33.63
C VAL A 80 29.56 -12.34 -32.18
N ARG A 81 28.84 -12.91 -31.19
CA ARG A 81 29.09 -12.61 -29.77
C ARG A 81 30.42 -13.13 -29.26
N GLN A 82 30.88 -14.29 -29.74
CA GLN A 82 32.19 -14.84 -29.36
C GLN A 82 33.33 -13.99 -29.94
N VAL A 83 33.24 -13.57 -31.21
CA VAL A 83 34.20 -12.65 -31.83
C VAL A 83 34.25 -11.30 -31.10
N GLN A 84 33.09 -10.70 -30.80
CA GLN A 84 32.99 -9.47 -29.99
C GLN A 84 33.45 -9.62 -28.53
N GLN A 85 33.64 -10.85 -28.04
CA GLN A 85 34.23 -11.11 -26.71
C GLN A 85 35.74 -11.34 -26.76
N MET A 86 36.32 -11.63 -27.92
CA MET A 86 37.76 -11.78 -28.12
C MET A 86 38.46 -10.46 -28.45
N GLN A 87 37.77 -9.50 -29.07
CA GLN A 87 38.28 -8.15 -29.25
C GLN A 87 38.36 -7.39 -27.91
N VAL A 88 39.59 -7.23 -27.39
CA VAL A 88 39.90 -6.36 -26.25
C VAL A 88 40.41 -5.02 -26.80
N PRO A 89 39.58 -3.96 -26.86
CA PRO A 89 40.07 -2.63 -27.23
C PRO A 89 41.04 -2.11 -26.16
N VAL A 90 42.02 -1.30 -26.56
CA VAL A 90 42.95 -0.62 -25.66
C VAL A 90 42.19 0.50 -24.94
N VAL A 91 41.81 0.26 -23.68
CA VAL A 91 40.88 1.12 -22.92
C VAL A 91 41.61 2.29 -22.26
N SER A 92 41.18 3.52 -22.51
CA SER A 92 41.74 4.71 -21.86
C SER A 92 41.42 4.77 -20.35
N SER A 93 42.21 5.53 -19.58
CA SER A 93 42.06 5.61 -18.12
C SER A 93 40.64 6.04 -17.68
N VAL A 94 40.04 7.00 -18.38
CA VAL A 94 38.68 7.53 -18.13
C VAL A 94 37.60 6.46 -18.37
N GLU A 95 37.74 5.67 -19.42
CA GLU A 95 36.84 4.55 -19.69
C GLU A 95 37.00 3.42 -18.68
N SER A 96 38.23 3.18 -18.20
CA SER A 96 38.48 2.25 -17.09
C SER A 96 37.72 2.66 -15.83
N TRP A 97 37.63 3.97 -15.55
CA TRP A 97 36.87 4.54 -14.43
C TRP A 97 35.36 4.41 -14.65
N LYS A 98 34.83 4.71 -15.85
CA LYS A 98 33.43 4.43 -16.22
C LYS A 98 33.09 2.93 -16.08
N ARG A 99 33.99 2.02 -16.47
CA ARG A 99 33.85 0.55 -16.27
C ARG A 99 33.92 0.14 -14.79
N LYS A 100 34.81 0.73 -13.97
CA LYS A 100 34.87 0.50 -12.53
C LYS A 100 33.58 0.98 -11.83
N ARG A 101 33.11 2.19 -12.13
CA ARG A 101 31.85 2.76 -11.58
C ARG A 101 30.62 1.94 -11.97
N THR A 102 30.52 1.49 -13.23
CA THR A 102 29.40 0.63 -13.67
C THR A 102 29.50 -0.81 -13.15
N LYS A 103 30.70 -1.40 -13.00
CA LYS A 103 30.87 -2.67 -12.26
C LYS A 103 30.46 -2.52 -10.79
N SER A 104 30.85 -1.44 -10.12
CA SER A 104 30.45 -1.15 -8.74
C SER A 104 28.94 -0.98 -8.60
N MET A 105 28.29 -0.17 -9.45
CA MET A 105 26.81 -0.07 -9.48
C MET A 105 26.13 -1.41 -9.77
N ARG A 106 26.69 -2.28 -10.63
CA ARG A 106 26.16 -3.62 -10.86
C ARG A 106 26.31 -4.53 -9.65
N LYS A 107 27.43 -4.46 -8.92
CA LYS A 107 27.65 -5.21 -7.67
C LYS A 107 26.72 -4.70 -6.56
N LEU A 108 26.63 -3.39 -6.35
CA LEU A 108 25.66 -2.78 -5.41
C LEU A 108 24.21 -3.15 -5.77
N LYS A 109 23.85 -3.16 -7.06
CA LYS A 109 22.54 -3.61 -7.55
C LYS A 109 22.31 -5.13 -7.38
N HIS A 110 23.37 -5.93 -7.25
CA HIS A 110 23.28 -7.35 -6.92
C HIS A 110 23.07 -7.54 -5.42
N ASN A 111 23.96 -6.98 -4.59
CA ASN A 111 23.86 -7.03 -3.13
C ASN A 111 22.52 -6.46 -2.62
N THR A 112 22.05 -5.32 -3.14
CA THR A 112 20.73 -4.77 -2.79
C THR A 112 19.58 -5.63 -3.29
N ARG A 113 19.74 -6.36 -4.41
CA ARG A 113 18.75 -7.35 -4.87
C ARG A 113 18.73 -8.59 -3.98
N GLU A 114 19.86 -9.04 -3.47
CA GLU A 114 19.95 -10.14 -2.50
C GLU A 114 19.37 -9.74 -1.13
N PHE A 115 19.61 -8.50 -0.69
CA PHE A 115 18.94 -7.91 0.47
C PHE A 115 17.42 -7.77 0.24
N LEU A 116 16.98 -7.46 -0.99
CA LEU A 116 15.57 -7.51 -1.37
C LEU A 116 15.01 -8.95 -1.47
N HIS A 117 15.86 -9.97 -1.61
CA HIS A 117 15.46 -11.38 -1.50
C HIS A 117 15.28 -11.83 -0.04
N LEU A 118 16.02 -11.25 0.92
CA LEU A 118 15.68 -11.34 2.36
C LEU A 118 14.31 -10.69 2.64
N PHE A 119 14.02 -9.53 2.04
CA PHE A 119 12.67 -8.95 2.01
C PHE A 119 11.66 -9.73 1.10
N GLY A 120 12.03 -10.91 0.61
CA GLY A 120 11.17 -11.88 -0.07
C GLY A 120 10.14 -12.57 0.84
N LEU A 121 10.06 -12.17 2.11
CA LEU A 121 9.12 -12.64 3.12
C LEU A 121 7.72 -12.95 2.55
N TRP A 122 7.23 -14.13 2.91
CA TRP A 122 5.93 -14.69 2.55
C TRP A 122 5.58 -14.80 1.05
N SER A 123 6.54 -14.64 0.12
CA SER A 123 6.27 -14.74 -1.34
C SER A 123 5.41 -15.93 -1.75
N LYS A 124 5.77 -17.16 -1.32
CA LYS A 124 4.97 -18.39 -1.54
C LYS A 124 3.56 -18.31 -0.96
N SER A 125 3.39 -17.65 0.19
CA SER A 125 2.09 -17.47 0.86
C SER A 125 1.21 -16.44 0.14
N LEU A 126 1.78 -15.33 -0.34
CA LEU A 126 1.06 -14.35 -1.16
C LEU A 126 0.57 -14.97 -2.48
N GLN A 127 1.39 -15.84 -3.10
CA GLN A 127 1.03 -16.54 -4.32
C GLN A 127 -0.12 -17.54 -4.08
N LYS A 128 -0.07 -18.35 -3.01
CA LYS A 128 -1.18 -19.24 -2.61
C LYS A 128 -2.46 -18.47 -2.27
N ILE A 129 -2.37 -17.34 -1.58
CA ILE A 129 -3.52 -16.48 -1.28
C ILE A 129 -4.13 -15.91 -2.57
N GLY A 130 -3.29 -15.42 -3.50
CA GLY A 130 -3.75 -14.86 -4.78
C GLY A 130 -4.43 -15.89 -5.69
N GLY A 131 -3.95 -17.14 -5.70
CA GLY A 131 -4.59 -18.24 -6.41
C GLY A 131 -5.96 -18.63 -5.84
N ASN A 132 -6.07 -18.74 -4.52
CA ASN A 132 -7.29 -19.22 -3.86
C ASN A 132 -8.37 -18.13 -3.65
N PHE A 133 -8.00 -16.86 -3.49
CA PHE A 133 -8.91 -15.76 -3.11
C PHE A 133 -8.86 -14.55 -4.05
N GLY A 134 -8.05 -14.62 -5.12
CA GLY A 134 -8.01 -13.63 -6.18
C GLY A 134 -7.22 -12.34 -5.86
N GLY A 135 -7.10 -11.50 -6.89
CA GLY A 135 -6.22 -10.33 -6.88
C GLY A 135 -6.56 -9.25 -5.84
N GLY A 136 -7.82 -9.09 -5.45
CA GLY A 136 -8.21 -8.12 -4.42
C GLY A 136 -7.62 -8.43 -3.05
N VAL A 137 -7.71 -9.70 -2.63
CA VAL A 137 -7.13 -10.17 -1.36
C VAL A 137 -5.60 -10.22 -1.45
N HIS A 138 -5.04 -10.58 -2.61
CA HIS A 138 -3.59 -10.50 -2.84
C HIS A 138 -3.07 -9.06 -2.67
N SER A 139 -3.77 -8.04 -3.19
CA SER A 139 -3.41 -6.63 -3.00
C SER A 139 -3.35 -6.22 -1.53
N TYR A 140 -4.23 -6.76 -0.66
CA TYR A 140 -4.19 -6.52 0.79
C TYR A 140 -2.91 -7.06 1.42
N PHE A 141 -2.57 -8.35 1.21
CA PHE A 141 -1.35 -8.93 1.79
C PHE A 141 -0.06 -8.36 1.19
N LEU A 142 -0.10 -7.87 -0.06
CA LEU A 142 0.99 -7.13 -0.68
C LEU A 142 1.19 -5.73 -0.04
N PHE A 143 0.10 -5.04 0.30
CA PHE A 143 0.10 -3.77 1.01
C PHE A 143 0.57 -3.93 2.47
N LEU A 144 0.05 -4.93 3.19
CA LEU A 144 0.51 -5.27 4.54
C LEU A 144 2.02 -5.59 4.57
N ARG A 145 2.51 -6.38 3.62
CA ARG A 145 3.96 -6.65 3.49
C ARG A 145 4.78 -5.38 3.20
N PHE A 146 4.23 -4.44 2.43
CA PHE A 146 4.90 -3.14 2.22
C PHE A 146 4.99 -2.34 3.54
N LEU A 147 3.92 -2.30 4.34
CA LEU A 147 3.94 -1.64 5.64
C LEU A 147 4.90 -2.31 6.63
N VAL A 148 4.95 -3.64 6.71
CA VAL A 148 5.94 -4.36 7.56
C VAL A 148 7.37 -3.93 7.21
N VAL A 149 7.72 -3.88 5.93
CA VAL A 149 9.06 -3.44 5.49
C VAL A 149 9.29 -1.95 5.77
N LEU A 150 8.28 -1.11 5.59
CA LEU A 150 8.37 0.33 5.84
C LEU A 150 8.67 0.64 7.31
N ASN A 151 7.91 0.04 8.24
CA ASN A 151 8.13 0.24 9.68
C ASN A 151 9.45 -0.36 10.15
N PHE A 152 9.85 -1.53 9.63
CA PHE A 152 11.11 -2.16 10.00
C PHE A 152 12.33 -1.31 9.59
N VAL A 153 12.37 -0.81 8.35
CA VAL A 153 13.46 0.08 7.90
C VAL A 153 13.43 1.41 8.64
N SER A 154 12.24 1.92 8.98
CA SER A 154 12.09 3.14 9.79
C SER A 154 12.57 2.95 11.24
N PHE A 155 12.33 1.79 11.84
CA PHE A 155 12.91 1.43 13.13
C PHE A 155 14.44 1.37 13.05
N LEU A 156 15.02 0.74 12.02
CA LEU A 156 16.49 0.69 11.86
C LEU A 156 17.11 2.09 11.73
N LEU A 157 16.42 3.01 11.04
CA LEU A 157 16.79 4.43 10.91
C LEU A 157 16.81 5.11 12.30
N ILE A 158 15.72 5.01 13.06
CA ILE A 158 15.61 5.61 14.41
C ILE A 158 16.58 4.95 15.41
N ALA A 159 16.75 3.63 15.32
CA ALA A 159 17.71 2.90 16.15
C ALA A 159 19.15 3.35 15.89
N GLY A 160 19.55 3.51 14.62
CA GLY A 160 20.89 3.93 14.24
C GLY A 160 21.24 5.38 14.61
N PHE A 161 20.28 6.31 14.51
CA PHE A 161 20.52 7.75 14.71
C PHE A 161 20.01 8.34 16.03
N VAL A 162 19.27 7.58 16.85
CA VAL A 162 18.77 8.05 18.15
C VAL A 162 19.05 7.02 19.24
N VAL A 163 18.56 5.79 19.11
CA VAL A 163 18.59 4.83 20.23
C VAL A 163 20.01 4.36 20.55
N ILE A 164 20.78 3.93 19.55
CA ILE A 164 22.16 3.44 19.74
C ILE A 164 23.09 4.55 20.26
N PRO A 165 23.12 5.78 19.68
CA PRO A 165 23.84 6.92 20.27
C PRO A 165 23.46 7.17 21.73
N SER A 166 22.17 7.13 22.07
CA SER A 166 21.67 7.37 23.44
C SER A 166 22.05 6.27 24.43
N ILE A 167 22.31 5.05 23.97
CA ILE A 167 22.86 3.95 24.78
C ILE A 167 24.36 4.16 25.00
N VAL A 168 25.11 4.40 23.92
CA VAL A 168 26.58 4.55 23.97
C VAL A 168 26.96 5.76 24.82
N PHE A 169 26.42 6.95 24.53
CA PHE A 169 26.87 8.18 25.17
C PHE A 169 26.47 8.31 26.64
N ARG A 170 25.36 7.68 27.09
CA ARG A 170 25.02 7.59 28.52
C ARG A 170 26.09 6.83 29.32
N SER A 171 26.85 5.92 28.71
CA SER A 171 27.94 5.18 29.38
C SER A 171 29.25 5.97 29.53
N VAL A 172 29.40 7.10 28.82
CA VAL A 172 30.65 7.87 28.73
C VAL A 172 30.73 9.02 29.76
N GLY A 173 29.62 9.36 30.42
CA GLY A 173 29.59 10.41 31.45
C GLY A 173 29.53 11.83 30.88
N SER A 174 28.49 12.13 30.11
CA SER A 174 28.23 13.47 29.55
C SER A 174 27.90 14.50 30.64
N SER A 175 28.40 15.73 30.48
CA SER A 175 27.92 16.90 31.23
C SER A 175 26.43 17.15 30.96
N LEU A 176 25.67 17.40 32.03
CA LEU A 176 24.30 17.90 31.91
C LEU A 176 24.34 19.40 31.57
N ALA A 177 23.52 19.86 30.63
CA ALA A 177 23.40 21.28 30.34
C ALA A 177 22.84 22.03 31.56
N ASN A 178 23.38 23.21 31.85
CA ASN A 178 23.02 24.00 33.04
C ASN A 178 21.51 24.27 33.12
N SER A 179 20.87 23.86 34.21
CA SER A 179 19.44 24.03 34.45
C SER A 179 19.07 25.50 34.63
N THR A 180 18.40 26.09 33.64
CA THR A 180 17.92 27.48 33.66
C THR A 180 16.38 27.60 33.77
N GLY A 181 15.68 26.47 33.86
CA GLY A 181 14.22 26.43 34.05
C GLY A 181 13.81 26.50 35.53
N PRO A 182 12.52 26.74 35.85
CA PRO A 182 12.04 26.74 37.22
C PRO A 182 12.14 25.33 37.84
N GLU A 183 12.60 25.24 39.09
CA GLU A 183 12.79 23.95 39.80
C GLU A 183 11.51 23.12 39.81
N LYS A 184 10.36 23.74 40.12
CA LYS A 184 9.03 23.08 40.12
C LYS A 184 8.53 22.58 38.76
N CYS A 185 9.07 23.10 37.65
CA CYS A 185 8.78 22.57 36.31
C CYS A 185 9.72 21.41 35.94
N SER A 186 10.84 21.28 36.65
CA SER A 186 11.95 20.37 36.34
C SER A 186 11.89 19.06 37.14
N ASP A 187 11.05 19.00 38.17
CA ASP A 187 10.80 17.81 38.98
C ASP A 187 9.90 16.81 38.22
N TYR A 188 10.45 15.62 37.94
CA TYR A 188 9.78 14.52 37.24
C TYR A 188 10.53 13.21 37.56
N ASP A 189 10.04 12.49 38.56
CA ASP A 189 10.46 11.11 38.83
C ASP A 189 9.44 10.11 38.25
N PRO A 190 9.77 9.38 37.15
CA PRO A 190 8.90 8.35 36.58
C PRO A 190 8.92 7.02 37.37
N ASN A 191 9.60 6.93 38.52
CA ASN A 191 9.79 5.71 39.31
C ASN A 191 9.09 5.75 40.70
N PRO A 192 7.75 5.72 40.76
CA PRO A 192 7.03 5.60 42.02
C PRO A 192 7.21 4.19 42.64
N GLN A 193 8.11 4.11 43.60
CA GLN A 193 8.32 3.00 44.56
C GLN A 193 9.02 1.74 44.01
N ALA A 194 9.92 1.16 44.83
CA ALA A 194 10.77 0.03 44.46
C ALA A 194 10.17 -1.36 44.81
N LEU A 195 8.96 -1.42 45.36
CA LEU A 195 8.31 -2.66 45.78
C LEU A 195 6.87 -2.71 45.24
N VAL A 196 6.74 -3.22 44.01
CA VAL A 196 5.53 -3.14 43.17
C VAL A 196 4.95 -4.55 42.97
N MET A 197 3.62 -4.70 42.98
CA MET A 197 2.99 -6.03 42.89
C MET A 197 3.11 -6.62 41.48
N PHE A 198 3.24 -7.95 41.35
CA PHE A 198 3.49 -8.59 40.04
C PHE A 198 2.43 -8.24 38.97
N TYR A 199 1.16 -8.11 39.35
CA TYR A 199 0.11 -7.72 38.40
C TYR A 199 0.31 -6.30 37.86
N GLU A 200 0.94 -5.40 38.63
CA GLU A 200 1.17 -4.00 38.27
C GLU A 200 2.26 -3.86 37.21
N TYR A 201 3.19 -4.82 37.09
CA TYR A 201 4.06 -4.90 35.91
C TYR A 201 3.26 -5.23 34.64
N PHE A 202 2.22 -6.07 34.73
CA PHE A 202 1.31 -6.30 33.61
C PHE A 202 0.42 -5.08 33.32
N LEU A 203 -0.02 -4.34 34.35
CA LEU A 203 -0.79 -3.11 34.17
C LEU A 203 0.07 -2.00 33.52
N ASN A 204 1.29 -1.79 34.01
CA ASN A 204 2.28 -0.84 33.46
C ASN A 204 2.71 -1.19 32.02
N LEU A 205 2.81 -2.48 31.69
CA LEU A 205 3.01 -2.94 30.31
C LEU A 205 1.81 -2.60 29.40
N LEU A 206 0.59 -2.53 29.95
CA LEU A 206 -0.62 -2.18 29.22
C LEU A 206 -0.73 -0.66 29.02
N SER A 207 -0.59 0.15 30.07
CA SER A 207 -0.68 1.61 30.04
C SER A 207 0.53 2.28 29.35
N GLY A 208 1.72 1.71 29.52
CA GLY A 208 3.00 2.35 29.19
C GLY A 208 3.58 3.22 30.31
N THR A 209 3.12 3.07 31.55
CA THR A 209 3.57 3.84 32.73
C THR A 209 4.69 3.12 33.52
N GLY A 210 5.28 3.82 34.50
CA GLY A 210 6.21 3.23 35.47
C GLY A 210 7.47 2.65 34.81
N PHE A 211 7.73 1.35 34.96
CA PHE A 211 8.94 0.72 34.40
C PHE A 211 9.07 0.86 32.87
N MET A 212 7.94 0.98 32.16
CA MET A 212 7.93 1.22 30.71
C MET A 212 8.31 2.67 30.38
N GLU A 213 7.91 3.60 31.25
CA GLU A 213 8.20 5.04 31.18
C GLU A 213 9.70 5.30 31.39
N TYR A 214 10.31 4.57 32.32
CA TYR A 214 11.77 4.51 32.52
C TYR A 214 12.48 3.64 31.47
N SER A 215 12.18 3.83 30.18
CA SER A 215 12.86 3.11 29.10
C SER A 215 12.98 3.89 27.79
N TYR A 216 13.90 3.46 26.91
CA TYR A 216 14.09 4.00 25.55
C TYR A 216 12.85 3.94 24.64
N LEU A 217 11.74 3.34 25.09
CA LEU A 217 10.45 3.35 24.41
C LEU A 217 9.89 4.77 24.24
N PHE A 218 10.03 5.64 25.25
CA PHE A 218 9.40 6.96 25.29
C PHE A 218 10.41 8.12 25.27
N TYR A 219 9.94 9.26 24.76
CA TYR A 219 10.70 10.51 24.64
C TYR A 219 11.35 10.97 25.96
N GLY A 220 10.65 10.87 27.09
CA GLY A 220 11.11 11.43 28.37
C GLY A 220 12.43 10.86 28.90
N TYR A 221 12.77 9.62 28.51
CA TYR A 221 13.98 8.91 28.93
C TYR A 221 15.27 9.41 28.26
N TYR A 222 15.14 10.10 27.12
CA TYR A 222 16.25 10.72 26.40
C TYR A 222 16.61 12.04 27.07
N ASN A 223 17.90 12.34 27.22
CA ASN A 223 18.36 13.54 27.92
C ASN A 223 18.88 14.60 26.94
N ASN A 224 18.72 15.89 27.28
CA ASN A 224 19.43 16.98 26.62
C ASN A 224 20.94 16.81 26.88
N THR A 225 21.62 16.18 25.94
CA THR A 225 23.03 15.81 26.04
C THR A 225 23.74 16.08 24.72
N MET A 226 24.87 16.77 24.84
CA MET A 226 25.84 16.96 23.78
C MET A 226 27.11 16.24 24.22
N VAL A 227 27.67 15.42 23.34
CA VAL A 227 29.01 14.85 23.52
C VAL A 227 29.95 15.64 22.65
N GLU A 228 30.96 16.25 23.26
CA GLU A 228 32.05 16.94 22.58
C GLU A 228 33.34 16.17 22.86
N ASP A 229 33.78 15.37 21.88
CA ASP A 229 35.18 14.94 21.79
C ASP A 229 35.90 15.86 20.80
N LYS A 230 37.23 15.94 20.88
CA LYS A 230 38.08 16.97 20.26
C LYS A 230 37.89 17.18 18.75
N ASN A 231 37.40 16.15 18.05
CA ASN A 231 37.10 16.17 16.61
C ASN A 231 35.65 15.78 16.28
N PHE A 232 34.77 15.56 17.26
CA PHE A 232 33.42 15.05 17.03
C PHE A 232 32.43 15.56 18.08
N SER A 233 31.54 16.46 17.66
CA SER A 233 30.37 16.90 18.44
C SER A 233 29.13 16.13 18.01
N TYR A 234 28.34 15.66 18.99
CA TYR A 234 27.06 14.98 18.75
C TYR A 234 25.99 15.43 19.73
N SER A 235 25.07 16.26 19.25
CA SER A 235 23.91 16.73 20.00
C SER A 235 22.71 15.80 19.77
N ILE A 236 22.34 15.04 20.80
CA ILE A 236 21.15 14.16 20.79
C ILE A 236 19.87 14.90 20.36
N PRO A 237 19.59 16.15 20.79
CA PRO A 237 18.37 16.85 20.38
C PRO A 237 18.31 17.15 18.87
N LEU A 238 19.43 17.57 18.27
CA LEU A 238 19.51 17.83 16.83
C LEU A 238 19.35 16.53 16.03
N ALA A 239 20.05 15.47 16.45
CA ALA A 239 19.94 14.14 15.85
C ALA A 239 18.48 13.63 15.88
N TYR A 240 17.74 13.91 16.96
CA TYR A 240 16.33 13.53 17.11
C TYR A 240 15.41 14.18 16.06
N ILE A 241 15.50 15.51 15.85
CA ILE A 241 14.70 16.21 14.82
C ILE A 241 15.14 15.82 13.41
N LEU A 242 16.45 15.74 13.12
CA LEU A 242 16.93 15.32 11.80
C LEU A 242 16.48 13.89 11.46
N THR A 243 16.49 12.99 12.45
CA THR A 243 15.95 11.62 12.33
C THR A 243 14.46 11.64 12.04
N ALA A 244 13.66 12.44 12.74
CA ALA A 244 12.22 12.54 12.52
C ALA A 244 11.88 13.08 11.12
N VAL A 245 12.54 14.17 10.68
CA VAL A 245 12.37 14.74 9.33
C VAL A 245 12.77 13.73 8.26
N PHE A 246 13.91 13.05 8.42
CA PHE A 246 14.37 12.04 7.47
C PHE A 246 13.45 10.81 7.42
N TYR A 247 12.91 10.36 8.56
CA TYR A 247 11.90 9.30 8.64
C TYR A 247 10.60 9.65 7.89
N PHE A 248 10.06 10.86 8.10
CA PHE A 248 8.87 11.32 7.39
C PHE A 248 9.10 11.46 5.89
N ALA A 249 10.23 12.03 5.48
CA ALA A 249 10.62 12.15 4.07
C ALA A 249 10.84 10.77 3.41
N PHE A 250 11.50 9.84 4.10
CA PHE A 250 11.69 8.45 3.65
C PHE A 250 10.35 7.74 3.46
N CYS A 251 9.40 7.92 4.39
CA CYS A 251 8.05 7.37 4.27
C CYS A 251 7.32 7.93 3.04
N PHE A 252 7.34 9.26 2.86
CA PHE A 252 6.74 9.92 1.70
C PHE A 252 7.33 9.39 0.37
N ILE A 253 8.65 9.36 0.24
CA ILE A 253 9.35 8.86 -0.96
C ILE A 253 8.97 7.40 -1.23
N CYS A 254 8.88 6.55 -0.20
CA CYS A 254 8.45 5.16 -0.35
C CYS A 254 7.00 5.03 -0.83
N ILE A 255 6.08 5.84 -0.30
CA ILE A 255 4.67 5.87 -0.73
C ILE A 255 4.56 6.34 -2.17
N ILE A 256 5.18 7.47 -2.53
CA ILE A 256 5.14 8.03 -3.89
C ILE A 256 5.78 7.07 -4.91
N ALA A 257 6.91 6.45 -4.59
CA ALA A 257 7.55 5.47 -5.48
C ALA A 257 6.65 4.26 -5.74
N ARG A 258 5.99 3.71 -4.70
CA ARG A 258 5.00 2.63 -4.88
C ARG A 258 3.78 3.11 -5.64
N MET A 259 3.26 4.30 -5.35
CA MET A 259 2.10 4.88 -6.00
C MET A 259 2.36 5.10 -7.50
N GLY A 260 3.55 5.56 -7.90
CA GLY A 260 3.96 5.64 -9.30
C GLY A 260 3.96 4.29 -10.01
N THR A 261 4.43 3.21 -9.37
CA THR A 261 4.35 1.86 -9.95
C THR A 261 2.90 1.36 -10.08
N ALA A 262 2.04 1.63 -9.09
CA ALA A 262 0.63 1.27 -9.15
C ALA A 262 -0.13 2.08 -10.23
N ALA A 263 0.11 3.39 -10.31
CA ALA A 263 -0.47 4.29 -11.29
C ALA A 263 -0.13 3.87 -12.73
N ARG A 264 1.11 3.48 -13.01
CA ARG A 264 1.50 2.95 -14.33
C ARG A 264 0.70 1.70 -14.72
N VAL A 265 0.45 0.80 -13.77
CA VAL A 265 -0.39 -0.41 -14.01
C VAL A 265 -1.87 -0.04 -14.18
N VAL A 266 -2.38 0.93 -13.42
CA VAL A 266 -3.76 1.43 -13.57
C VAL A 266 -3.96 2.14 -14.91
N VAL A 267 -3.02 2.95 -15.38
CA VAL A 267 -3.10 3.61 -16.70
C VAL A 267 -2.99 2.60 -17.85
N ALA A 268 -2.10 1.60 -17.73
CA ALA A 268 -1.96 0.54 -18.73
C ALA A 268 -3.22 -0.34 -18.82
N THR A 269 -3.84 -0.70 -17.69
CA THR A 269 -5.03 -1.58 -17.65
C THR A 269 -6.36 -0.85 -17.77
N GLY A 270 -6.44 0.43 -17.36
CA GLY A 270 -7.64 1.25 -17.43
C GLY A 270 -8.06 1.64 -18.85
N GLY A 271 -7.22 1.38 -19.85
CA GLY A 271 -7.51 1.56 -21.26
C GLY A 271 -8.36 0.46 -21.91
N SER A 272 -8.66 -0.65 -21.21
CA SER A 272 -9.59 -1.66 -21.73
C SER A 272 -11.02 -1.09 -21.76
N ALA A 273 -11.58 -0.90 -22.95
CA ALA A 273 -12.91 -0.32 -23.10
C ALA A 273 -13.98 -1.14 -22.35
N VAL A 274 -14.82 -0.44 -21.60
CA VAL A 274 -16.06 -1.00 -21.02
C VAL A 274 -16.91 -1.55 -22.17
N GLY A 275 -17.36 -2.81 -22.04
CA GLY A 275 -18.20 -3.47 -23.03
C GLY A 275 -17.56 -4.63 -23.81
N ASN A 276 -16.24 -4.89 -23.68
CA ASN A 276 -15.60 -6.01 -24.38
C ASN A 276 -15.80 -7.36 -23.65
N TYR A 277 -17.07 -7.75 -23.43
CA TYR A 277 -17.49 -8.98 -22.75
C TYR A 277 -16.88 -10.24 -23.38
N SER A 278 -16.70 -10.24 -24.70
CA SER A 278 -15.97 -11.26 -25.47
C SER A 278 -14.58 -11.54 -24.89
N MET A 279 -13.82 -10.51 -24.52
CA MET A 279 -12.50 -10.67 -23.90
C MET A 279 -12.60 -11.30 -22.49
N ILE A 280 -13.62 -10.94 -21.71
CA ILE A 280 -13.85 -11.55 -20.38
C ILE A 280 -14.16 -13.05 -20.51
N VAL A 281 -14.95 -13.44 -21.52
CA VAL A 281 -15.28 -14.86 -21.79
C VAL A 281 -14.07 -15.62 -22.35
N PHE A 282 -13.48 -15.14 -23.45
CA PHE A 282 -12.45 -15.89 -24.18
C PHE A 282 -11.03 -15.80 -23.58
N THR A 283 -10.70 -14.76 -22.81
CA THR A 283 -9.38 -14.63 -22.15
C THR A 283 -9.43 -14.63 -20.62
N GLY A 284 -10.64 -14.69 -20.04
CA GLY A 284 -10.81 -14.84 -18.59
C GLY A 284 -10.53 -16.25 -18.08
N TRP A 285 -10.70 -17.29 -18.91
CA TRP A 285 -10.43 -18.68 -18.55
C TRP A 285 -8.93 -18.95 -18.36
N ASP A 286 -8.60 -19.91 -17.49
CA ASP A 286 -7.22 -20.28 -17.19
C ASP A 286 -7.08 -21.81 -17.28
N TYR A 287 -6.43 -22.26 -18.35
CA TYR A 287 -6.25 -23.67 -18.66
C TYR A 287 -5.22 -24.37 -17.73
N SER A 288 -4.59 -23.65 -16.79
CA SER A 288 -3.72 -24.25 -15.76
C SER A 288 -4.47 -24.68 -14.49
N CYS A 289 -5.79 -24.46 -14.39
CA CYS A 289 -6.61 -24.91 -13.27
C CYS A 289 -6.85 -26.45 -13.31
N LEU A 290 -6.01 -27.19 -12.60
CA LEU A 290 -5.96 -28.67 -12.58
C LEU A 290 -6.92 -29.37 -11.57
N GLY A 291 -7.78 -28.65 -10.85
CA GLY A 291 -8.59 -29.25 -9.78
C GLY A 291 -10.01 -28.67 -9.68
N ASP A 292 -11.01 -29.55 -9.58
CA ASP A 292 -12.45 -29.24 -9.63
C ASP A 292 -12.88 -28.01 -8.81
N GLN A 293 -12.43 -27.89 -7.56
CA GLN A 293 -12.78 -26.77 -6.70
C GLN A 293 -12.24 -25.42 -7.24
N ALA A 294 -11.06 -25.42 -7.85
CA ALA A 294 -10.49 -24.24 -8.51
C ALA A 294 -11.22 -23.94 -9.83
N THR A 295 -11.59 -24.96 -10.60
CA THR A 295 -12.37 -24.84 -11.85
C THR A 295 -13.76 -24.25 -11.57
N LYS A 296 -14.47 -24.74 -10.55
CA LYS A 296 -15.76 -24.21 -10.08
C LYS A 296 -15.64 -22.81 -9.50
N LEU A 297 -14.54 -22.49 -8.79
CA LEU A 297 -14.26 -21.12 -8.32
C LEU A 297 -14.04 -20.16 -9.51
N LYS A 298 -13.27 -20.58 -10.52
CA LYS A 298 -12.97 -19.80 -11.73
C LYS A 298 -14.24 -19.53 -12.55
N GLN A 299 -15.08 -20.54 -12.75
CA GLN A 299 -16.39 -20.41 -13.40
C GLN A 299 -17.28 -19.40 -12.65
N LYS A 300 -17.42 -19.53 -11.32
CA LYS A 300 -18.19 -18.59 -10.49
C LYS A 300 -17.61 -17.17 -10.53
N ASN A 301 -16.29 -17.02 -10.54
CA ASN A 301 -15.61 -15.72 -10.65
C ASN A 301 -15.98 -14.99 -11.96
N ILE A 302 -15.96 -15.71 -13.09
CA ILE A 302 -16.35 -15.17 -14.40
C ILE A 302 -17.85 -14.83 -14.42
N HIS A 303 -18.71 -15.71 -13.89
CA HIS A 303 -20.15 -15.47 -13.76
C HIS A 303 -20.46 -14.19 -12.97
N TYR A 304 -19.97 -14.08 -11.73
CA TYR A 304 -20.25 -12.91 -10.89
C TYR A 304 -19.65 -11.61 -11.46
N ARG A 305 -18.51 -11.69 -12.16
CA ARG A 305 -17.94 -10.53 -12.84
C ARG A 305 -18.85 -10.04 -13.98
N LEU A 306 -19.29 -10.95 -14.86
CA LEU A 306 -20.23 -10.61 -15.94
C LEU A 306 -21.56 -10.09 -15.39
N GLN A 307 -22.08 -10.71 -14.33
CA GLN A 307 -23.28 -10.26 -13.63
C GLN A 307 -23.14 -8.83 -13.09
N VAL A 308 -22.05 -8.51 -12.39
CA VAL A 308 -21.82 -7.17 -11.82
C VAL A 308 -21.62 -6.11 -12.92
N ASP A 309 -20.89 -6.43 -13.99
CA ASP A 309 -20.70 -5.51 -15.12
C ASP A 309 -22.06 -5.21 -15.82
N LEU A 310 -22.92 -6.24 -16.00
CA LEU A 310 -24.27 -6.09 -16.56
C LEU A 310 -25.24 -5.37 -15.61
N GLU A 311 -25.20 -5.64 -14.31
CA GLU A 311 -25.98 -4.93 -13.30
C GLU A 311 -25.61 -3.44 -13.30
N GLU A 312 -24.33 -3.08 -13.36
CA GLU A 312 -23.89 -1.68 -13.41
C GLU A 312 -24.32 -0.99 -14.72
N GLU A 313 -24.30 -1.67 -15.86
CA GLU A 313 -24.91 -1.17 -17.11
C GLU A 313 -26.43 -0.95 -16.98
N SER A 314 -27.15 -1.90 -16.35
CA SER A 314 -28.60 -1.77 -16.16
C SER A 314 -28.96 -0.58 -15.27
N ILE A 315 -28.16 -0.32 -14.23
CA ILE A 315 -28.32 0.81 -13.32
C ILE A 315 -28.00 2.12 -14.04
N LYS A 316 -26.97 2.17 -14.90
CA LYS A 316 -26.67 3.35 -15.73
C LYS A 316 -27.81 3.68 -16.71
N LYS A 317 -28.40 2.66 -17.34
CA LYS A 317 -29.57 2.82 -18.24
C LYS A 317 -30.78 3.35 -17.47
N ARG A 318 -31.09 2.78 -16.30
CA ARG A 318 -32.14 3.31 -15.40
C ARG A 318 -31.85 4.73 -14.89
N ALA A 319 -30.60 5.07 -14.63
CA ALA A 319 -30.20 6.41 -14.18
C ALA A 319 -30.37 7.47 -15.28
N ALA A 320 -30.22 7.09 -16.55
CA ALA A 320 -30.48 7.94 -17.71
C ALA A 320 -31.99 8.11 -18.02
N SER A 321 -32.84 7.16 -17.61
CA SER A 321 -34.29 7.17 -17.87
C SER A 321 -35.14 7.76 -16.73
N LEU A 322 -34.54 8.41 -15.73
CA LEU A 322 -35.27 9.07 -14.63
C LEU A 322 -35.82 10.43 -15.06
N THR A 323 -37.07 10.72 -14.72
CA THR A 323 -37.68 12.04 -14.95
C THR A 323 -37.09 13.10 -14.02
N LEU A 324 -37.19 14.39 -14.39
CA LEU A 324 -36.62 15.49 -13.59
C LEU A 324 -37.17 15.53 -12.15
N CYS A 325 -38.48 15.30 -11.96
CA CYS A 325 -39.08 15.22 -10.62
C CYS A 325 -38.50 14.07 -9.79
N GLN A 326 -38.44 12.85 -10.36
CA GLN A 326 -37.83 11.69 -9.67
C GLN A 326 -36.34 11.92 -9.37
N LYS A 327 -35.62 12.62 -10.26
CA LYS A 327 -34.22 13.00 -10.05
C LYS A 327 -34.08 13.99 -8.89
N ILE A 328 -34.94 15.00 -8.78
CA ILE A 328 -34.95 15.95 -7.65
C ILE A 328 -35.20 15.21 -6.33
N VAL A 329 -36.22 14.36 -6.25
CA VAL A 329 -36.53 13.57 -5.04
C VAL A 329 -35.37 12.62 -4.66
N LEU A 330 -34.72 11.98 -5.63
CA LEU A 330 -33.57 11.10 -5.37
C LEU A 330 -32.34 11.89 -4.88
N TYR A 331 -32.13 13.11 -5.38
CA TYR A 331 -31.02 13.96 -4.92
C TYR A 331 -31.31 14.60 -3.55
N SER A 332 -32.53 15.04 -3.26
CA SER A 332 -32.88 15.56 -1.92
C SER A 332 -32.79 14.46 -0.85
N LEU A 333 -33.25 13.24 -1.15
CA LEU A 333 -33.03 12.06 -0.30
C LEU A 333 -31.53 11.86 0.00
N ARG A 334 -30.67 11.87 -1.02
CA ARG A 334 -29.21 11.69 -0.84
C ARG A 334 -28.57 12.82 -0.04
N VAL A 335 -29.01 14.06 -0.23
CA VAL A 335 -28.54 15.21 0.58
C VAL A 335 -28.94 15.02 2.05
N PHE A 336 -30.19 14.67 2.33
CA PHE A 336 -30.67 14.37 3.68
C PHE A 336 -29.89 13.21 4.33
N MET A 337 -29.74 12.09 3.63
CA MET A 337 -28.99 10.93 4.13
C MET A 337 -27.50 11.23 4.34
N CYS A 338 -26.93 12.18 3.57
CA CYS A 338 -25.58 12.70 3.81
C CYS A 338 -25.50 13.52 5.11
N PHE A 339 -26.49 14.39 5.38
CA PHE A 339 -26.58 15.10 6.67
C PHE A 339 -26.74 14.14 7.86
N VAL A 340 -27.54 13.08 7.73
CA VAL A 340 -27.64 12.02 8.77
C VAL A 340 -26.28 11.34 9.01
N ALA A 341 -25.56 11.00 7.94
CA ALA A 341 -24.21 10.43 8.06
C ALA A 341 -23.22 11.40 8.74
N PHE A 342 -23.26 12.70 8.41
CA PHE A 342 -22.46 13.72 9.11
C PHE A 342 -22.86 13.86 10.59
N GLY A 343 -24.16 13.79 10.92
CA GLY A 343 -24.64 13.81 12.30
C GLY A 343 -24.09 12.66 13.15
N LEU A 344 -24.07 11.43 12.62
CA LEU A 344 -23.45 10.27 13.27
C LEU A 344 -21.94 10.46 13.49
N ILE A 345 -21.25 11.06 12.52
CA ILE A 345 -19.81 11.35 12.59
C ILE A 345 -19.52 12.43 13.66
N ILE A 346 -20.32 13.50 13.72
CA ILE A 346 -20.21 14.56 14.75
C ILE A 346 -20.51 14.01 16.14
N ALA A 347 -21.54 13.17 16.29
CA ALA A 347 -21.87 12.52 17.56
C ALA A 347 -20.72 11.62 18.06
N ALA A 348 -20.04 10.89 17.16
CA ALA A 348 -18.86 10.13 17.51
C ALA A 348 -17.69 11.03 17.96
N PHE A 349 -17.45 12.17 17.31
CA PHE A 349 -16.41 13.13 17.73
C PHE A 349 -16.71 13.75 19.10
N TYR A 350 -17.97 14.13 19.36
CA TYR A 350 -18.38 14.63 20.68
C TYR A 350 -18.21 13.57 21.78
N GLY A 351 -18.54 12.31 21.48
CA GLY A 351 -18.28 11.17 22.37
C GLY A 351 -16.78 10.99 22.67
N ILE A 352 -15.90 11.12 21.68
CA ILE A 352 -14.43 11.04 21.86
C ILE A 352 -13.92 12.21 22.72
N PHE A 353 -14.40 13.43 22.47
CA PHE A 353 -14.05 14.62 23.25
C PHE A 353 -14.44 14.45 24.72
N LEU A 354 -15.69 14.06 24.99
CA LEU A 354 -16.18 13.82 26.36
C LEU A 354 -15.41 12.68 27.05
N ALA A 355 -15.19 11.57 26.35
CA ALA A 355 -14.40 10.44 26.86
C ALA A 355 -12.95 10.83 27.19
N THR A 356 -12.33 11.69 26.39
CA THR A 356 -10.95 12.16 26.61
C THR A 356 -10.88 13.11 27.81
N ASN A 357 -11.81 14.06 27.94
CA ASN A 357 -11.86 14.94 29.12
C ASN A 357 -12.11 14.15 30.41
N PHE A 358 -13.05 13.21 30.40
CA PHE A 358 -13.36 12.36 31.56
C PHE A 358 -12.19 11.43 31.93
N SER A 359 -11.53 10.85 30.93
CA SER A 359 -10.35 9.98 31.11
C SER A 359 -9.23 10.69 31.85
N GLN A 360 -8.83 11.89 31.39
CA GLN A 360 -7.72 12.62 32.01
C GLN A 360 -8.11 13.21 33.38
N GLN A 361 -9.37 13.64 33.59
CA GLN A 361 -9.86 14.06 34.91
C GLN A 361 -9.83 12.93 35.96
N LYS A 362 -9.89 11.66 35.52
CA LYS A 362 -9.88 10.47 36.40
C LYS A 362 -8.55 9.71 36.44
N SER A 363 -7.49 10.22 35.79
CA SER A 363 -6.21 9.51 35.64
C SER A 363 -5.35 9.38 36.94
N GLY A 364 -5.91 9.72 38.11
CA GLY A 364 -5.24 9.61 39.41
C GLY A 364 -5.83 8.58 40.38
N GLU A 365 -6.87 7.83 40.00
CA GLU A 365 -7.43 6.75 40.83
C GLU A 365 -6.57 5.46 40.72
N GLN A 366 -6.54 4.65 41.78
CA GLN A 366 -5.71 3.44 41.84
C GLN A 366 -6.48 2.17 41.46
N GLY A 367 -5.78 1.18 40.89
CA GLY A 367 -6.30 -0.15 40.59
C GLY A 367 -6.92 -0.34 39.19
N ILE A 368 -7.55 -1.49 38.97
CA ILE A 368 -8.03 -1.95 37.65
C ILE A 368 -9.02 -0.97 36.98
N LEU A 369 -9.81 -0.24 37.79
CA LEU A 369 -10.80 0.73 37.31
C LEU A 369 -10.12 1.93 36.62
N SER A 370 -8.92 2.31 37.06
CA SER A 370 -8.09 3.35 36.46
C SER A 370 -7.74 3.04 35.00
N LEU A 371 -7.36 1.78 34.70
CA LEU A 371 -7.10 1.34 33.32
C LEU A 371 -8.33 1.44 32.42
N ILE A 372 -9.55 1.25 32.97
CA ILE A 372 -10.79 1.38 32.17
C ILE A 372 -11.02 2.84 31.79
N PHE A 373 -10.75 3.79 32.70
CA PHE A 373 -10.78 5.22 32.39
C PHE A 373 -9.65 5.63 31.45
N GLU A 374 -8.44 5.10 31.63
CA GLU A 374 -7.29 5.40 30.77
C GLU A 374 -7.47 4.87 29.34
N TYR A 375 -8.09 3.69 29.17
CA TYR A 375 -8.43 3.14 27.87
C TYR A 375 -9.75 3.69 27.29
N LEU A 376 -10.53 4.49 28.03
CA LEU A 376 -11.83 5.00 27.61
C LEU A 376 -11.81 5.70 26.23
N PRO A 377 -10.82 6.57 25.90
CA PRO A 377 -10.74 7.17 24.57
C PRO A 377 -10.51 6.12 23.48
N SER A 378 -9.62 5.15 23.73
CA SER A 378 -9.33 4.04 22.82
C SER A 378 -10.56 3.15 22.57
N ILE A 379 -11.34 2.87 23.62
CA ILE A 379 -12.59 2.11 23.58
C ILE A 379 -13.64 2.86 22.74
N VAL A 380 -13.85 4.16 22.99
CA VAL A 380 -14.85 4.97 22.29
C VAL A 380 -14.47 5.19 20.83
N ILE A 381 -13.21 5.49 20.53
CA ILE A 381 -12.68 5.59 19.15
C ILE A 381 -12.90 4.28 18.39
N THR A 382 -12.56 3.13 18.99
CA THR A 382 -12.69 1.82 18.33
C THR A 382 -14.17 1.45 18.12
N THR A 383 -15.02 1.72 19.11
CA THR A 383 -16.47 1.49 19.03
C THR A 383 -17.12 2.35 17.95
N GLY A 384 -16.80 3.65 17.89
CA GLY A 384 -17.26 4.55 16.82
C GLY A 384 -16.79 4.11 15.44
N ASN A 385 -15.52 3.72 15.31
CA ASN A 385 -14.90 3.21 14.07
C ASN A 385 -15.41 1.82 13.61
N PHE A 386 -16.28 1.18 14.40
CA PHE A 386 -17.03 -0.02 14.04
C PHE A 386 -18.53 0.29 13.80
N LEU A 387 -19.17 0.99 14.75
CA LEU A 387 -20.61 1.27 14.73
C LEU A 387 -21.03 2.26 13.64
N VAL A 388 -20.32 3.38 13.48
CA VAL A 388 -20.70 4.41 12.49
C VAL A 388 -20.60 3.89 11.05
N PRO A 389 -19.57 3.11 10.64
CA PRO A 389 -19.58 2.45 9.35
C PRO A 389 -20.75 1.48 9.14
N LEU A 390 -21.14 0.70 10.15
CA LEU A 390 -22.30 -0.21 10.05
C LEU A 390 -23.62 0.55 9.85
N LEU A 391 -23.80 1.70 10.52
CA LEU A 391 -24.94 2.59 10.30
C LEU A 391 -24.87 3.24 8.91
N CYS A 392 -23.69 3.67 8.47
CA CYS A 392 -23.46 4.20 7.12
C CYS A 392 -23.76 3.18 6.02
N ASP A 393 -23.55 1.88 6.24
CA ASP A 393 -23.93 0.84 5.28
C ASP A 393 -25.46 0.70 5.16
N GLN A 394 -26.21 0.86 6.26
CA GLN A 394 -27.69 0.92 6.20
C GLN A 394 -28.19 2.18 5.47
N ILE A 395 -27.57 3.33 5.76
CA ILE A 395 -27.81 4.59 5.03
C ILE A 395 -27.57 4.40 3.52
N ALA A 396 -26.50 3.71 3.14
CA ALA A 396 -26.11 3.49 1.75
C ALA A 396 -27.07 2.55 0.98
N LEU A 397 -27.82 1.67 1.66
CA LEU A 397 -28.92 0.90 1.06
C LEU A 397 -30.11 1.82 0.68
N ILE A 398 -30.39 2.83 1.49
CA ILE A 398 -31.49 3.79 1.29
C ILE A 398 -31.14 4.80 0.19
N GLU A 399 -29.89 5.25 0.10
CA GLU A 399 -29.41 6.22 -0.90
C GLU A 399 -29.44 5.73 -2.36
N ARG A 400 -29.68 4.43 -2.59
CA ARG A 400 -29.78 3.77 -3.90
C ARG A 400 -28.67 4.18 -4.88
N TYR A 401 -27.42 4.14 -4.42
CA TYR A 401 -26.24 4.31 -5.27
C TYR A 401 -25.99 3.07 -6.16
N SER A 402 -25.16 3.21 -7.20
CA SER A 402 -24.67 2.03 -7.95
C SER A 402 -23.66 1.27 -7.08
N PRO A 403 -23.60 -0.08 -7.10
CA PRO A 403 -22.82 -0.85 -6.12
C PRO A 403 -21.34 -0.39 -6.01
N SER A 404 -20.73 -0.01 -7.13
CA SER A 404 -19.38 0.55 -7.16
C SER A 404 -19.25 1.94 -6.51
N THR A 405 -20.26 2.81 -6.64
CA THR A 405 -20.26 4.13 -5.98
C THR A 405 -20.65 4.02 -4.50
N THR A 406 -21.58 3.12 -4.14
CA THR A 406 -21.93 2.78 -2.75
C THR A 406 -20.68 2.44 -1.94
N ILE A 407 -19.84 1.54 -2.46
CA ILE A 407 -18.59 1.11 -1.79
C ILE A 407 -17.60 2.28 -1.65
N ILE A 408 -17.46 3.14 -2.66
CA ILE A 408 -16.54 4.29 -2.60
C ILE A 408 -17.03 5.33 -1.57
N VAL A 409 -18.33 5.64 -1.53
CA VAL A 409 -18.90 6.61 -0.57
C VAL A 409 -18.81 6.09 0.86
N ALA A 410 -19.16 4.82 1.11
CA ALA A 410 -19.00 4.18 2.42
C ALA A 410 -17.53 4.20 2.89
N LEU A 411 -16.58 3.95 1.97
CA LEU A 411 -15.15 4.02 2.28
C LEU A 411 -14.65 5.43 2.56
N LEU A 412 -15.10 6.44 1.82
CA LEU A 412 -14.75 7.84 2.09
C LEU A 412 -15.28 8.27 3.47
N ARG A 413 -16.52 7.94 3.82
CA ARG A 413 -17.10 8.16 5.16
C ARG A 413 -16.28 7.48 6.26
N ALA A 414 -15.89 6.21 6.06
CA ALA A 414 -15.12 5.44 7.04
C ALA A 414 -13.63 5.87 7.14
N VAL A 415 -13.01 6.36 6.06
CA VAL A 415 -11.67 6.97 6.08
C VAL A 415 -11.70 8.29 6.85
N PHE A 416 -12.68 9.16 6.54
CA PHE A 416 -12.84 10.46 7.20
C PHE A 416 -13.05 10.31 8.71
N LEU A 417 -13.98 9.44 9.13
CA LEU A 417 -14.22 9.13 10.53
C LEU A 417 -12.93 8.69 11.25
N ARG A 418 -12.18 7.74 10.69
CA ARG A 418 -10.97 7.19 11.33
C ARG A 418 -9.88 8.23 11.51
N LEU A 419 -9.62 9.02 10.48
CA LEU A 419 -8.54 10.02 10.51
C LEU A 419 -8.91 11.23 11.38
N VAL A 420 -10.16 11.70 11.33
CA VAL A 420 -10.61 12.78 12.21
C VAL A 420 -10.78 12.29 13.66
N SER A 421 -11.10 11.01 13.92
CA SER A 421 -11.12 10.46 15.30
C SER A 421 -9.76 10.54 15.99
N LEU A 422 -8.66 10.38 15.24
CA LEU A 422 -7.29 10.62 15.73
C LEU A 422 -7.02 12.12 15.93
N GLY A 423 -7.43 12.96 14.98
CA GLY A 423 -7.29 14.42 15.09
C GLY A 423 -8.03 15.02 16.29
N VAL A 424 -9.24 14.56 16.59
CA VAL A 424 -10.05 15.02 17.74
C VAL A 424 -9.42 14.61 19.07
N LEU A 425 -8.89 13.40 19.20
CA LEU A 425 -8.14 12.97 20.39
C LEU A 425 -6.95 13.90 20.64
N LEU A 426 -6.10 14.09 19.63
CA LEU A 426 -4.88 14.90 19.73
C LEU A 426 -5.21 16.38 20.03
N PHE A 427 -6.21 16.95 19.35
CA PHE A 427 -6.71 18.30 19.63
C PHE A 427 -7.19 18.45 21.07
N THR A 428 -7.92 17.45 21.60
CA THR A 428 -8.42 17.48 22.98
C THR A 428 -7.27 17.41 23.99
N LEU A 429 -6.24 16.60 23.72
CA LEU A 429 -5.03 16.53 24.54
C LEU A 429 -4.25 17.85 24.52
N TRP A 430 -3.95 18.41 23.35
CA TRP A 430 -3.24 19.70 23.26
C TRP A 430 -3.99 20.83 23.95
N ARG A 431 -5.32 20.90 23.78
CA ARG A 431 -6.17 21.89 24.46
C ARG A 431 -6.08 21.81 25.99
N GLN A 432 -5.80 20.64 26.57
CA GLN A 432 -5.56 20.50 28.01
C GLN A 432 -4.10 20.83 28.40
N ILE A 433 -3.13 20.47 27.56
CA ILE A 433 -1.70 20.75 27.78
C ILE A 433 -1.43 22.26 27.76
N THR A 434 -2.07 23.02 26.86
CA THR A 434 -1.88 24.47 26.67
C THR A 434 -2.91 25.34 27.43
N CYS A 435 -3.64 24.78 28.40
CA CYS A 435 -4.68 25.48 29.17
C CYS A 435 -5.69 26.25 28.29
N GLU A 436 -6.29 25.54 27.33
CA GLU A 436 -7.19 26.06 26.29
C GLU A 436 -6.60 27.16 25.37
N GLY A 437 -5.30 27.43 25.48
CA GLY A 437 -4.57 28.49 24.77
C GLY A 437 -4.22 29.70 25.64
N ASP A 438 -4.66 29.76 26.91
CA ASP A 438 -4.31 30.85 27.83
C ASP A 438 -3.12 30.49 28.73
N THR A 439 -1.94 30.99 28.35
CA THR A 439 -0.70 30.89 29.13
C THR A 439 -0.71 31.69 30.43
N ASN A 440 -1.71 32.53 30.69
CA ASN A 440 -1.83 33.34 31.91
C ASN A 440 -2.61 32.64 33.03
N SER A 441 -3.33 31.56 32.70
CA SER A 441 -4.02 30.69 33.64
C SER A 441 -3.07 30.15 34.72
N ALA A 442 -3.58 29.95 35.95
CA ALA A 442 -2.74 29.61 37.11
C ALA A 442 -1.88 28.35 36.90
N ASP A 443 -2.41 27.36 36.18
CA ASP A 443 -1.78 26.07 35.95
C ASP A 443 -0.73 26.10 34.81
N CYS A 444 -0.86 27.01 33.83
CA CYS A 444 0.14 27.18 32.76
C CYS A 444 1.15 28.30 33.02
N LYS A 445 0.84 29.30 33.85
CA LYS A 445 1.64 30.53 34.01
C LYS A 445 3.10 30.31 34.45
N LEU A 446 3.41 29.23 35.15
CA LEU A 446 4.77 28.94 35.62
C LEU A 446 5.66 28.27 34.56
N CYS A 447 5.09 27.36 33.77
CA CYS A 447 5.86 26.47 32.87
C CYS A 447 5.45 26.60 31.39
N GLN A 448 4.49 27.48 31.05
CA GLN A 448 3.81 27.63 29.75
C GLN A 448 2.96 26.43 29.28
N TYR A 449 2.97 25.32 30.01
CA TYR A 449 2.07 24.17 29.87
C TYR A 449 1.55 23.73 31.24
N ASN A 450 0.48 22.92 31.26
CA ASN A 450 -0.14 22.38 32.47
C ASN A 450 0.77 21.31 33.11
N TYR A 451 1.75 21.77 33.89
CA TYR A 451 2.75 20.93 34.57
C TYR A 451 2.16 20.09 35.71
N GLY A 452 1.05 20.53 36.32
CA GLY A 452 0.41 19.82 37.43
C GLY A 452 -0.28 18.53 37.03
N VAL A 453 -0.84 18.47 35.81
CA VAL A 453 -1.43 17.24 35.24
C VAL A 453 -0.44 16.52 34.31
N TYR A 454 0.44 17.26 33.62
CA TYR A 454 1.33 16.74 32.59
C TYR A 454 2.79 17.20 32.78
N PRO A 455 3.51 16.72 33.80
CA PRO A 455 4.92 17.09 34.03
C PRO A 455 5.83 16.73 32.84
N CYS A 456 5.48 15.67 32.11
CA CYS A 456 6.12 15.22 30.86
C CYS A 456 5.05 14.94 29.78
N TRP A 457 4.50 15.99 29.19
CA TRP A 457 3.37 15.88 28.24
C TRP A 457 3.73 15.09 26.98
N GLU A 458 4.98 15.14 26.54
CA GLU A 458 5.46 14.40 25.36
C GLU A 458 5.38 12.89 25.55
N THR A 459 5.84 12.37 26.70
CA THR A 459 5.71 10.94 27.02
C THR A 459 4.24 10.54 27.15
N ARG A 460 3.40 11.40 27.75
CA ARG A 460 1.96 11.13 27.85
C ARG A 460 1.30 10.98 26.47
N LEU A 461 1.63 11.84 25.51
CA LEU A 461 1.15 11.69 24.12
C LEU A 461 1.71 10.41 23.47
N GLY A 462 2.96 10.06 23.76
CA GLY A 462 3.55 8.76 23.40
C GLY A 462 2.79 7.56 23.97
N GLN A 463 2.37 7.61 25.24
CA GLN A 463 1.55 6.60 25.90
C GLN A 463 0.17 6.47 25.24
N GLU A 464 -0.51 7.56 24.90
CA GLU A 464 -1.79 7.49 24.18
C GLU A 464 -1.66 6.80 22.81
N MET A 465 -0.60 7.10 22.05
CA MET A 465 -0.36 6.43 20.78
C MET A 465 0.04 4.95 20.97
N TYR A 466 0.81 4.64 22.02
CA TYR A 466 1.12 3.25 22.40
C TYR A 466 -0.16 2.46 22.73
N LYS A 467 -0.97 2.96 23.68
CA LYS A 467 -2.26 2.37 24.09
C LYS A 467 -3.19 2.14 22.89
N LEU A 468 -3.32 3.11 21.97
CA LEU A 468 -4.08 2.92 20.72
C LEU A 468 -3.52 1.77 19.85
N THR A 469 -2.21 1.69 19.65
CA THR A 469 -1.64 0.61 18.84
C THR A 469 -1.83 -0.77 19.48
N LEU A 470 -1.72 -0.87 20.80
CA LEU A 470 -1.92 -2.09 21.57
C LEU A 470 -3.40 -2.50 21.59
N PHE A 471 -4.32 -1.56 21.84
CA PHE A 471 -5.76 -1.81 21.87
C PHE A 471 -6.29 -2.33 20.53
N ASP A 472 -5.89 -1.73 19.40
CA ASP A 472 -6.30 -2.20 18.06
C ASP A 472 -5.74 -3.61 17.73
N LEU A 473 -4.57 -3.99 18.29
CA LEU A 473 -4.08 -5.37 18.21
C LEU A 473 -4.92 -6.32 19.07
N LEU A 474 -5.17 -5.96 20.33
CA LEU A 474 -5.97 -6.75 21.27
C LEU A 474 -7.40 -6.97 20.75
N ILE A 475 -8.07 -5.91 20.28
CA ILE A 475 -9.41 -5.98 19.68
C ILE A 475 -9.39 -6.79 18.38
N THR A 476 -8.37 -6.67 17.52
CA THR A 476 -8.30 -7.49 16.31
C THR A 476 -8.14 -8.99 16.61
N ILE A 477 -7.40 -9.34 17.67
CA ILE A 477 -7.29 -10.72 18.17
C ILE A 477 -8.60 -11.18 18.83
N ALA A 478 -9.21 -10.35 19.67
CA ALA A 478 -10.47 -10.64 20.33
C ALA A 478 -11.62 -10.85 19.33
N VAL A 479 -11.72 -10.02 18.28
CA VAL A 479 -12.70 -10.20 17.19
C VAL A 479 -12.45 -11.52 16.44
N LEU A 480 -11.19 -11.92 16.21
CA LEU A 480 -10.88 -13.21 15.59
C LEU A 480 -11.34 -14.40 16.45
N ILE A 481 -11.08 -14.36 17.76
CA ILE A 481 -11.34 -15.46 18.70
C ILE A 481 -12.82 -15.52 19.14
N LEU A 482 -13.46 -14.38 19.38
CA LEU A 482 -14.81 -14.27 19.97
C LEU A 482 -15.91 -14.05 18.92
N VAL A 483 -15.59 -13.57 17.71
CA VAL A 483 -16.58 -13.28 16.65
C VAL A 483 -16.33 -14.10 15.39
N GLU A 484 -15.15 -14.03 14.77
CA GLU A 484 -14.89 -14.70 13.48
C GLU A 484 -14.94 -16.24 13.62
N PHE A 485 -14.33 -16.80 14.68
CA PHE A 485 -14.29 -18.25 14.90
C PHE A 485 -15.63 -18.84 15.42
N PRO A 486 -16.33 -18.26 16.42
CA PRO A 486 -17.60 -18.82 16.88
C PRO A 486 -18.72 -18.66 15.85
N ARG A 487 -18.75 -17.56 15.07
CA ARG A 487 -19.65 -17.41 13.91
C ARG A 487 -19.48 -18.57 12.92
N ARG A 488 -18.25 -19.02 12.67
CA ARG A 488 -18.01 -20.20 11.84
C ARG A 488 -18.60 -21.46 12.48
N MET A 489 -18.33 -21.73 13.77
CA MET A 489 -18.84 -22.93 14.45
C MET A 489 -20.38 -22.99 14.42
N VAL A 490 -21.08 -21.88 14.69
CA VAL A 490 -22.54 -21.81 14.61
C VAL A 490 -23.06 -22.10 13.19
N VAL A 491 -22.42 -21.52 12.16
CA VAL A 491 -22.84 -21.69 10.75
C VAL A 491 -22.49 -23.06 10.17
N ASP A 492 -21.44 -23.70 10.67
CA ASP A 492 -21.00 -25.03 10.21
C ASP A 492 -21.72 -26.18 10.94
N ASN A 493 -22.17 -25.96 12.19
CA ASN A 493 -22.75 -27.01 13.04
C ASN A 493 -24.28 -26.88 13.26
N TRP A 494 -24.87 -25.69 13.06
CA TRP A 494 -26.31 -25.47 13.25
C TRP A 494 -27.01 -25.18 11.93
N SER A 495 -27.98 -26.02 11.55
CA SER A 495 -28.70 -25.94 10.27
C SER A 495 -29.88 -24.95 10.24
N SER A 496 -30.05 -24.14 11.29
CA SER A 496 -31.22 -23.28 11.48
C SER A 496 -31.30 -22.12 10.46
N ARG A 497 -32.51 -21.63 10.17
CA ARG A 497 -32.69 -20.46 9.28
C ARG A 497 -31.91 -19.22 9.74
N LEU A 498 -31.73 -19.06 11.07
CA LEU A 498 -30.92 -17.97 11.65
C LEU A 498 -29.42 -18.15 11.34
N ALA A 499 -28.88 -19.37 11.49
CA ALA A 499 -27.48 -19.66 11.13
C ALA A 499 -27.24 -19.49 9.62
N GLN A 500 -28.21 -19.87 8.77
CA GLN A 500 -28.16 -19.64 7.34
C GLN A 500 -28.23 -18.14 6.97
N TRP A 501 -29.04 -17.34 7.67
CA TRP A 501 -29.15 -15.89 7.48
C TRP A 501 -27.88 -15.15 7.92
N VAL A 502 -27.28 -15.53 9.06
CA VAL A 502 -25.99 -14.99 9.50
C VAL A 502 -24.89 -15.36 8.50
N GLY A 503 -24.78 -16.63 8.11
CA GLY A 503 -23.81 -17.11 7.13
C GLY A 503 -22.33 -16.93 7.53
N ARG A 504 -21.41 -17.53 6.76
CA ARG A 504 -19.97 -17.36 7.00
C ARG A 504 -19.51 -15.96 6.59
N GLN A 505 -18.54 -15.43 7.32
CA GLN A 505 -17.92 -14.12 7.09
C GLN A 505 -17.34 -13.99 5.67
N GLU A 506 -17.59 -12.86 4.99
CA GLU A 506 -16.83 -12.47 3.79
C GLU A 506 -15.58 -11.65 4.18
N PHE A 507 -14.48 -11.84 3.46
CA PHE A 507 -13.27 -11.02 3.65
C PHE A 507 -13.42 -9.67 2.93
N VAL A 508 -14.02 -8.69 3.62
CA VAL A 508 -14.18 -7.32 3.11
C VAL A 508 -12.82 -6.61 3.08
N VAL A 509 -12.13 -6.73 1.94
CA VAL A 509 -10.78 -6.18 1.71
C VAL A 509 -10.67 -4.70 2.13
N PRO A 510 -11.57 -3.78 1.73
CA PRO A 510 -11.34 -2.36 1.97
C PRO A 510 -11.36 -1.99 3.46
N SER A 511 -12.32 -2.50 4.25
CA SER A 511 -12.40 -2.22 5.69
C SER A 511 -11.17 -2.73 6.46
N ASN A 512 -10.57 -3.84 6.02
CA ASN A 512 -9.32 -4.35 6.57
C ASN A 512 -8.12 -3.44 6.18
N VAL A 513 -8.10 -2.84 4.98
CA VAL A 513 -7.08 -1.83 4.61
C VAL A 513 -7.22 -0.57 5.44
N LEU A 514 -8.44 -0.09 5.70
CA LEU A 514 -8.68 1.09 6.55
C LEU A 514 -8.15 0.88 7.98
N GLY A 515 -8.13 -0.36 8.49
CA GLY A 515 -7.46 -0.69 9.76
C GLY A 515 -5.94 -0.53 9.67
N LEU A 516 -5.32 -1.05 8.61
CA LEU A 516 -3.87 -0.92 8.39
C LEU A 516 -3.41 0.53 8.19
N VAL A 517 -4.19 1.35 7.48
CA VAL A 517 -3.87 2.78 7.32
C VAL A 517 -4.01 3.51 8.66
N TYR A 518 -5.10 3.29 9.40
CA TYR A 518 -5.29 3.89 10.73
C TYR A 518 -4.14 3.53 11.69
N GLY A 519 -3.78 2.24 11.77
CA GLY A 519 -2.64 1.79 12.56
C GLY A 519 -1.32 2.44 12.13
N GLN A 520 -1.10 2.66 10.83
CA GLN A 520 0.08 3.38 10.34
C GLN A 520 0.06 4.87 10.72
N THR A 521 -1.11 5.53 10.72
CA THR A 521 -1.21 6.95 11.08
C THR A 521 -0.93 7.21 12.55
N VAL A 522 -1.45 6.37 13.45
CA VAL A 522 -1.11 6.42 14.89
C VAL A 522 0.41 6.28 15.09
N VAL A 523 1.07 5.45 14.28
CA VAL A 523 2.51 5.20 14.37
C VAL A 523 3.36 6.34 13.77
N TRP A 524 2.89 7.02 12.73
CA TRP A 524 3.55 8.26 12.26
C TRP A 524 3.41 9.37 13.29
N THR A 525 2.20 9.61 13.80
CA THR A 525 1.93 10.58 14.89
C THR A 525 2.79 10.29 16.12
N GLY A 526 2.82 9.05 16.59
CA GLY A 526 3.50 8.68 17.84
C GLY A 526 5.01 8.51 17.75
N ALA A 527 5.60 8.36 16.55
CA ALA A 527 7.03 8.05 16.42
C ALA A 527 8.00 9.12 16.96
N LEU A 528 7.59 10.40 17.03
CA LEU A 528 8.37 11.46 17.67
C LEU A 528 8.38 11.33 19.21
N PHE A 529 7.30 10.78 19.78
CA PHE A 529 7.06 10.70 21.22
C PHE A 529 7.38 9.31 21.82
N CYS A 530 7.39 8.30 20.95
CA CYS A 530 7.60 6.89 21.25
C CYS A 530 8.51 6.28 20.16
N PRO A 531 9.85 6.47 20.23
CA PRO A 531 10.78 6.07 19.15
C PRO A 531 10.75 4.60 18.75
N LEU A 532 10.35 3.70 19.65
CA LEU A 532 10.22 2.25 19.36
C LEU A 532 8.82 1.85 18.86
N LEU A 533 7.88 2.79 18.70
CA LEU A 533 6.54 2.51 18.16
C LEU A 533 6.55 1.86 16.76
N PRO A 534 7.47 2.20 15.82
CA PRO A 534 7.60 1.47 14.55
C PRO A 534 8.06 0.02 14.70
N LEU A 535 8.84 -0.33 15.74
CA LEU A 535 9.20 -1.72 16.05
C LEU A 535 7.97 -2.50 16.54
N ILE A 536 7.23 -1.92 17.49
CA ILE A 536 5.96 -2.49 18.00
C ILE A 536 4.97 -2.68 16.85
N ASN A 537 4.85 -1.70 15.95
CA ASN A 537 3.98 -1.80 14.78
C ASN A 537 4.46 -2.85 13.76
N THR A 538 5.78 -3.06 13.63
CA THR A 538 6.33 -4.14 12.80
C THR A 538 5.91 -5.51 13.36
N ILE A 539 6.03 -5.71 14.67
CA ILE A 539 5.59 -6.94 15.35
C ILE A 539 4.07 -7.13 15.20
N LYS A 540 3.29 -6.08 15.46
CA LYS A 540 1.83 -6.03 15.26
C LYS A 540 1.43 -6.44 13.84
N PHE A 541 2.05 -5.85 12.81
CA PHE A 541 1.73 -6.17 11.41
C PHE A 541 2.20 -7.58 10.99
N ILE A 542 3.24 -8.14 11.61
CA ILE A 542 3.60 -9.56 11.47
C ILE A 542 2.50 -10.45 12.08
N ILE A 543 2.02 -10.15 13.29
CA ILE A 543 0.93 -10.88 13.94
C ILE A 543 -0.36 -10.80 13.09
N LEU A 544 -0.75 -9.60 12.66
CA LEU A 544 -1.93 -9.39 11.80
C LEU A 544 -1.81 -10.15 10.47
N PHE A 545 -0.62 -10.28 9.89
CA PHE A 545 -0.40 -11.09 8.69
C PHE A 545 -0.78 -12.56 8.91
N TYR A 546 -0.38 -13.16 10.03
CA TYR A 546 -0.72 -14.54 10.35
C TYR A 546 -2.18 -14.68 10.78
N CYS A 547 -2.69 -13.80 11.64
CA CYS A 547 -4.09 -13.79 12.08
C CYS A 547 -5.05 -13.69 10.89
N LYS A 548 -4.93 -12.67 10.03
CA LYS A 548 -5.83 -12.50 8.88
C LYS A 548 -5.62 -13.54 7.78
N LYS A 549 -4.45 -14.18 7.71
CA LYS A 549 -4.25 -15.39 6.89
C LYS A 549 -5.04 -16.59 7.44
N ILE A 550 -5.06 -16.80 8.76
CA ILE A 550 -5.85 -17.86 9.41
C ILE A 550 -7.35 -17.59 9.19
N THR A 551 -7.83 -16.36 9.46
CA THR A 551 -9.19 -15.90 9.13
C THR A 551 -9.58 -16.27 7.69
N LEU A 552 -8.73 -15.93 6.71
CA LEU A 552 -9.00 -16.14 5.30
C LEU A 552 -9.11 -17.61 4.91
N PHE A 553 -8.20 -18.47 5.38
CA PHE A 553 -8.19 -19.89 5.00
C PHE A 553 -9.22 -20.74 5.76
N TYR A 554 -9.61 -20.35 6.99
CA TYR A 554 -10.45 -21.18 7.86
C TYR A 554 -11.84 -20.61 8.13
N ASN A 555 -12.00 -19.29 8.28
CA ASN A 555 -13.27 -18.67 8.71
C ASN A 555 -14.06 -18.05 7.55
N CYS A 556 -13.37 -17.48 6.57
CA CYS A 556 -14.01 -16.77 5.45
C CYS A 556 -14.51 -17.69 4.32
N ARG A 557 -15.56 -17.23 3.62
CA ARG A 557 -15.82 -17.65 2.22
C ARG A 557 -15.07 -16.71 1.25
N PRO A 558 -14.67 -17.19 0.05
CA PRO A 558 -14.14 -16.30 -0.99
C PRO A 558 -15.21 -15.27 -1.38
N ALA A 559 -14.83 -13.99 -1.38
CA ALA A 559 -15.77 -12.89 -1.55
C ALA A 559 -16.45 -12.90 -2.92
N LEU A 560 -17.77 -12.78 -2.94
CA LEU A 560 -18.57 -12.82 -4.18
C LEU A 560 -18.35 -11.58 -5.06
N LYS A 561 -18.11 -10.42 -4.45
CA LYS A 561 -17.87 -9.14 -5.14
C LYS A 561 -16.37 -8.91 -5.38
N THR A 562 -15.90 -9.26 -6.57
CA THR A 562 -14.48 -9.13 -6.95
C THR A 562 -14.10 -7.69 -7.31
N PHE A 563 -13.56 -6.93 -6.35
CA PHE A 563 -13.00 -5.60 -6.65
C PHE A 563 -11.83 -5.70 -7.64
N ARG A 564 -11.77 -4.79 -8.63
CA ARG A 564 -10.70 -4.75 -9.65
C ARG A 564 -9.32 -4.46 -9.04
N SER A 565 -8.57 -5.54 -8.78
CA SER A 565 -7.26 -5.59 -8.08
C SER A 565 -6.28 -4.43 -8.39
N THR A 566 -6.17 -4.02 -9.66
CA THR A 566 -5.25 -2.95 -10.08
C THR A 566 -5.69 -1.57 -9.56
N SER A 567 -6.99 -1.27 -9.57
CA SER A 567 -7.54 -0.03 -8.99
C SER A 567 -7.39 0.00 -7.46
N SER A 568 -7.53 -1.15 -6.80
CA SER A 568 -7.43 -1.26 -5.34
C SER A 568 -6.07 -0.77 -4.82
N ALA A 569 -4.97 -1.26 -5.43
CA ALA A 569 -3.62 -0.99 -4.95
C ALA A 569 -3.25 0.51 -5.03
N PHE A 570 -3.75 1.22 -6.04
CA PHE A 570 -3.59 2.68 -6.13
C PHE A 570 -4.43 3.40 -5.07
N PHE A 571 -5.71 3.05 -4.92
CA PHE A 571 -6.59 3.65 -3.90
C PHE A 571 -6.03 3.49 -2.47
N PHE A 572 -5.50 2.31 -2.12
CA PHE A 572 -4.88 2.07 -0.81
C PHE A 572 -3.69 2.99 -0.53
N LEU A 573 -2.88 3.30 -1.55
CA LEU A 573 -1.73 4.20 -1.42
C LEU A 573 -2.16 5.69 -1.35
N VAL A 574 -3.26 6.08 -2.02
CA VAL A 574 -3.83 7.44 -1.88
C VAL A 574 -4.41 7.66 -0.48
N VAL A 575 -5.15 6.69 0.06
CA VAL A 575 -5.69 6.77 1.44
C VAL A 575 -4.55 6.77 2.47
N LEU A 576 -3.49 5.99 2.24
CA LEU A 576 -2.28 6.01 3.05
C LEU A 576 -1.55 7.36 3.01
N LEU A 577 -1.48 8.01 1.84
CA LEU A 577 -0.85 9.31 1.65
C LEU A 577 -1.60 10.44 2.39
N PHE A 578 -2.93 10.41 2.38
CA PHE A 578 -3.74 11.36 3.17
C PHE A 578 -3.51 11.17 4.68
N GLY A 579 -3.40 9.91 5.12
CA GLY A 579 -3.02 9.59 6.50
C GLY A 579 -1.62 10.09 6.89
N TRP A 580 -0.63 9.95 6.00
CA TRP A 580 0.71 10.53 6.19
C TRP A 580 0.64 12.05 6.32
N GLY A 581 -0.14 12.73 5.46
CA GLY A 581 -0.31 14.18 5.51
C GLY A 581 -0.87 14.69 6.83
N LEU A 582 -1.86 13.99 7.41
CA LEU A 582 -2.38 14.30 8.76
C LEU A 582 -1.28 14.21 9.82
N ALA A 583 -0.50 13.12 9.82
CA ALA A 583 0.59 12.96 10.79
C ALA A 583 1.72 13.99 10.63
N THR A 584 1.97 14.45 9.39
CA THR A 584 2.93 15.55 9.13
C THR A 584 2.44 16.89 9.68
N ILE A 585 1.15 17.20 9.54
CA ILE A 585 0.54 18.42 10.12
C ILE A 585 0.67 18.39 11.65
N VAL A 586 0.34 17.25 12.26
CA VAL A 586 0.50 16.99 13.69
C VAL A 586 1.94 17.21 14.17
N LEU A 587 2.91 16.62 13.46
CA LEU A 587 4.33 16.77 13.77
C LEU A 587 4.77 18.24 13.74
N ILE A 588 4.44 18.95 12.64
CA ILE A 588 4.81 20.37 12.46
C ILE A 588 4.23 21.22 13.60
N TYR A 589 2.94 21.08 13.91
CA TYR A 589 2.31 21.81 15.03
C TYR A 589 3.03 21.56 16.35
N SER A 590 3.30 20.29 16.69
CA SER A 590 3.98 19.93 17.95
C SER A 590 5.44 20.38 18.05
N LEU A 591 6.15 20.55 16.92
CA LEU A 591 7.54 21.02 16.89
C LEU A 591 7.66 22.55 16.89
N ALA A 592 6.65 23.24 16.36
CA ALA A 592 6.69 24.68 16.08
C ALA A 592 5.95 25.54 17.10
N GLU A 593 4.81 25.09 17.64
CA GLU A 593 3.92 25.93 18.47
C GLU A 593 3.97 25.60 19.98
N ILE A 594 4.39 24.39 20.36
CA ILE A 594 4.25 23.90 21.74
C ILE A 594 5.61 23.93 22.46
N HIS A 595 5.61 24.50 23.66
CA HIS A 595 6.78 24.50 24.54
C HIS A 595 7.09 23.07 25.02
N PRO A 596 8.33 22.55 24.88
CA PRO A 596 8.70 21.25 25.41
C PRO A 596 8.67 21.25 26.94
N SER A 597 8.51 20.10 27.58
CA SER A 597 8.51 20.04 29.04
C SER A 597 9.92 20.30 29.61
N PHE A 598 9.97 20.90 30.81
CA PHE A 598 11.23 21.09 31.54
C PHE A 598 11.67 19.79 32.26
N GLY A 599 10.71 18.99 32.72
CA GLY A 599 10.95 17.74 33.46
C GLY A 599 11.50 16.58 32.64
N CYS A 600 11.31 16.51 31.32
CA CYS A 600 11.69 15.32 30.54
C CYS A 600 12.25 15.59 29.13
N GLY A 601 12.91 14.58 28.55
CA GLY A 601 13.29 14.58 27.14
C GLY A 601 14.56 15.36 26.75
N PRO A 602 14.86 15.41 25.43
CA PRO A 602 16.02 16.09 24.86
C PRO A 602 15.85 17.60 24.63
N PHE A 603 14.63 18.14 24.53
CA PHE A 603 14.41 19.57 24.23
C PHE A 603 14.20 20.47 25.46
N ARG A 604 14.53 19.98 26.66
CA ARG A 604 14.47 20.77 27.91
C ARG A 604 15.23 22.09 27.75
N PHE A 605 14.65 23.16 28.32
CA PHE A 605 15.16 24.53 28.33
C PHE A 605 15.23 25.24 26.96
N PHE A 606 14.79 24.61 25.87
CA PHE A 606 14.52 25.29 24.60
C PHE A 606 13.07 25.82 24.58
N PRO A 607 12.79 27.00 24.00
CA PRO A 607 11.45 27.56 23.97
C PRO A 607 10.47 26.73 23.12
N ASN A 608 10.91 26.30 21.94
CA ASN A 608 10.15 25.44 21.03
C ASN A 608 11.11 24.37 20.51
N MET A 609 10.65 23.13 20.27
CA MET A 609 11.54 22.04 19.83
C MET A 609 12.32 22.38 18.56
N TRP A 610 11.72 23.10 17.61
CA TRP A 610 12.38 23.56 16.38
C TRP A 610 13.59 24.48 16.61
N SER A 611 13.69 25.18 17.75
CA SER A 611 14.73 26.19 18.01
C SER A 611 16.17 25.64 18.09
N ILE A 612 16.35 24.32 18.29
CA ILE A 612 17.66 23.66 18.16
C ILE A 612 18.24 23.78 16.75
N VAL A 613 17.39 23.86 15.72
CA VAL A 613 17.80 23.85 14.31
C VAL A 613 18.56 25.13 13.93
N PRO A 614 18.00 26.36 14.09
CA PRO A 614 18.75 27.58 13.83
C PRO A 614 19.94 27.77 14.77
N THR A 615 19.82 27.44 16.06
CA THR A 615 20.96 27.56 17.01
C THR A 615 22.13 26.63 16.62
N SER A 616 21.84 25.41 16.16
CA SER A 616 22.87 24.53 15.60
C SER A 616 23.47 25.07 14.30
N PHE A 617 22.68 25.70 13.42
CA PHE A 617 23.21 26.33 12.20
C PHE A 617 24.18 27.48 12.49
N TYR A 618 23.94 28.28 13.53
CA TYR A 618 24.87 29.35 13.98
C TYR A 618 26.11 28.84 14.75
N SER A 619 26.20 27.52 15.01
CA SER A 619 27.39 26.89 15.61
C SER A 619 28.35 26.27 14.58
N LEU A 620 28.00 26.32 13.28
CA LEU A 620 28.84 25.85 12.18
C LEU A 620 29.83 26.93 11.74
N SER A 621 30.93 26.53 11.11
CA SER A 621 31.90 27.45 10.50
C SER A 621 31.24 28.37 9.45
N ASP A 622 31.67 29.63 9.37
CA ASP A 622 31.10 30.67 8.50
C ASP A 622 30.88 30.21 7.05
N THR A 623 31.86 29.53 6.44
CA THR A 623 31.76 29.02 5.06
C THR A 623 30.62 28.02 4.85
N THR A 624 30.26 27.24 5.86
CA THR A 624 29.13 26.31 5.84
C THR A 624 27.82 27.06 6.11
N GLN A 625 27.85 28.04 7.00
CA GLN A 625 26.72 28.93 7.29
C GLN A 625 26.31 29.74 6.04
N GLU A 626 27.24 30.40 5.36
CA GLU A 626 27.02 31.12 4.11
C GLU A 626 26.44 30.22 3.02
N PHE A 627 26.99 29.01 2.83
CA PHE A 627 26.50 28.04 1.85
C PHE A 627 25.05 27.61 2.13
N LEU A 628 24.69 27.40 3.40
CA LEU A 628 23.34 27.03 3.80
C LEU A 628 22.35 28.19 3.67
N PHE A 629 22.73 29.42 4.04
CA PHE A 629 21.93 30.62 3.79
C PHE A 629 21.77 30.90 2.29
N PHE A 630 22.80 30.63 1.47
CA PHE A 630 22.69 30.72 0.02
C PHE A 630 21.67 29.72 -0.54
N ILE A 631 21.66 28.45 -0.08
CA ILE A 631 20.62 27.48 -0.47
C ILE A 631 19.23 27.91 0.01
N GLY A 632 19.11 28.46 1.21
CA GLY A 632 17.85 28.99 1.75
C GLY A 632 17.38 30.30 1.11
N SER A 633 18.23 30.95 0.32
CA SER A 633 17.98 32.29 -0.22
C SER A 633 16.93 32.32 -1.33
N GLN A 634 16.27 33.47 -1.47
CA GLN A 634 15.38 33.74 -2.60
C GLN A 634 16.10 33.69 -3.96
N SER A 635 17.40 34.01 -4.03
CA SER A 635 18.20 33.97 -5.26
C SER A 635 18.60 32.56 -5.71
N PHE A 636 18.62 31.56 -4.81
CA PHE A 636 18.71 30.14 -5.19
C PHE A 636 17.33 29.52 -5.42
N SER A 637 16.36 29.86 -4.57
CA SER A 637 15.00 29.29 -4.60
C SER A 637 14.22 29.67 -5.86
N ILE A 638 14.28 30.91 -6.34
CA ILE A 638 13.55 31.33 -7.55
C ILE A 638 14.04 30.60 -8.82
N PRO A 639 15.35 30.52 -9.14
CA PRO A 639 15.84 29.73 -10.27
C PRO A 639 15.53 28.23 -10.14
N LEU A 640 15.60 27.67 -8.93
CA LEU A 640 15.25 26.27 -8.68
C LEU A 640 13.75 26.00 -8.94
N PHE A 641 12.87 26.92 -8.51
CA PHE A 641 11.43 26.85 -8.77
C PHE A 641 11.12 27.03 -10.26
N ALA A 642 11.77 27.98 -10.95
CA ALA A 642 11.62 28.17 -12.38
C ALA A 642 12.07 26.92 -13.17
N LEU A 643 13.21 26.32 -12.82
CA LEU A 643 13.69 25.06 -13.40
C LEU A 643 12.72 23.91 -13.13
N SER A 644 12.21 23.80 -11.89
CA SER A 644 11.19 22.79 -11.52
C SER A 644 9.91 22.96 -12.34
N CYS A 645 9.44 24.19 -12.54
CA CYS A 645 8.29 24.50 -13.39
C CYS A 645 8.53 24.16 -14.86
N VAL A 646 9.71 24.46 -15.43
CA VAL A 646 10.08 24.05 -16.79
C VAL A 646 10.12 22.52 -16.92
N VAL A 647 10.70 21.82 -15.95
CA VAL A 647 10.73 20.34 -15.91
C VAL A 647 9.33 19.75 -15.76
N MET A 648 8.46 20.35 -14.95
CA MET A 648 7.06 19.95 -14.81
C MET A 648 6.28 20.16 -16.12
N CYS A 649 6.42 21.32 -16.75
CA CYS A 649 5.80 21.62 -18.04
C CYS A 649 6.31 20.67 -19.15
N TYR A 650 7.59 20.33 -19.15
CA TYR A 650 8.15 19.30 -20.02
C TYR A 650 7.49 17.93 -19.78
N PHE A 651 7.39 17.46 -18.53
CA PHE A 651 6.71 16.19 -18.22
C PHE A 651 5.22 16.21 -18.56
N ILE A 652 4.51 17.33 -18.38
CA ILE A 652 3.10 17.50 -18.78
C ILE A 652 2.97 17.45 -20.31
N ALA A 653 3.84 18.14 -21.05
CA ALA A 653 3.86 18.11 -22.52
C ALA A 653 4.15 16.70 -23.05
N VAL A 654 5.16 16.02 -22.49
CA VAL A 654 5.52 14.63 -22.82
C VAL A 654 4.37 13.66 -22.50
N ALA A 655 3.70 13.81 -21.36
CA ALA A 655 2.52 13.02 -21.01
C ALA A 655 1.34 13.27 -21.96
N SER A 656 1.12 14.52 -22.38
CA SER A 656 0.10 14.91 -23.36
C SER A 656 0.39 14.33 -24.75
N VAL A 657 1.64 14.40 -25.21
CA VAL A 657 2.10 13.78 -26.48
C VAL A 657 1.92 12.27 -26.44
N TYR A 658 2.41 11.57 -25.41
CA TYR A 658 2.19 10.12 -25.27
C TYR A 658 0.69 9.77 -25.17
N GLY A 659 -0.12 10.61 -24.52
CA GLY A 659 -1.58 10.48 -24.50
C GLY A 659 -2.19 10.52 -25.90
N LYS A 660 -1.80 11.49 -26.72
CA LYS A 660 -2.21 11.60 -28.14
C LYS A 660 -1.71 10.42 -28.96
N SER A 661 -0.47 9.99 -28.82
CA SER A 661 0.08 8.82 -29.52
C SER A 661 -0.66 7.53 -29.17
N VAL A 662 -0.99 7.32 -27.88
CA VAL A 662 -1.78 6.15 -27.44
C VAL A 662 -3.22 6.22 -27.94
N ALA A 663 -3.82 7.41 -28.03
CA ALA A 663 -5.15 7.58 -28.65
C ALA A 663 -5.13 7.27 -30.15
N PHE A 664 -4.12 7.74 -30.88
CA PHE A 664 -3.92 7.46 -32.30
C PHE A 664 -3.70 5.96 -32.56
N LEU A 665 -2.81 5.30 -31.81
CA LEU A 665 -2.58 3.85 -31.90
C LEU A 665 -3.85 3.03 -31.62
N ARG A 666 -4.70 3.48 -30.68
CA ARG A 666 -6.02 2.85 -30.44
C ARG A 666 -7.01 3.09 -31.59
N ALA A 667 -6.97 4.25 -32.23
CA ALA A 667 -7.78 4.53 -33.41
C ALA A 667 -7.36 3.66 -34.60
N GLN A 668 -6.06 3.53 -34.86
CA GLN A 668 -5.49 2.64 -35.88
C GLN A 668 -5.87 1.18 -35.64
N LEU A 669 -5.71 0.67 -34.40
CA LEU A 669 -6.16 -0.69 -34.04
C LEU A 669 -7.68 -0.90 -34.25
N LYS A 670 -8.51 0.15 -34.09
CA LYS A 670 -9.96 0.11 -34.36
C LYS A 670 -10.31 0.28 -35.85
N LEU A 671 -9.37 0.73 -36.69
CA LEU A 671 -9.49 0.70 -38.14
C LEU A 671 -9.08 -0.67 -38.66
N GLU A 672 -7.86 -1.15 -38.36
CA GLU A 672 -7.43 -2.51 -38.72
C GLU A 672 -8.41 -3.60 -38.26
N GLY A 673 -9.01 -3.46 -37.07
CA GLY A 673 -10.02 -4.40 -36.57
C GLY A 673 -11.31 -4.41 -37.39
N ARG A 674 -11.69 -3.28 -38.01
CA ARG A 674 -12.81 -3.20 -38.95
C ARG A 674 -12.43 -3.70 -40.34
N ASP A 675 -11.24 -3.37 -40.82
CA ASP A 675 -10.75 -3.82 -42.13
C ASP A 675 -10.60 -5.34 -42.16
N LYS A 676 -10.10 -5.94 -41.07
CA LYS A 676 -10.05 -7.40 -40.89
C LYS A 676 -11.46 -8.03 -40.85
N GLN A 677 -12.45 -7.38 -40.23
CA GLN A 677 -13.84 -7.84 -40.26
C GLN A 677 -14.47 -7.70 -41.67
N PHE A 678 -14.13 -6.66 -42.42
CA PHE A 678 -14.58 -6.45 -43.80
C PHE A 678 -13.99 -7.50 -44.75
N LEU A 679 -12.67 -7.76 -44.67
CA LEU A 679 -11.99 -8.79 -45.44
C LEU A 679 -12.52 -10.19 -45.12
N VAL A 680 -12.77 -10.52 -43.84
CA VAL A 680 -13.39 -11.80 -43.45
C VAL A 680 -14.78 -11.95 -44.07
N LYS A 681 -15.61 -10.88 -44.07
CA LYS A 681 -16.91 -10.91 -44.76
C LYS A 681 -16.78 -11.11 -46.27
N GLN A 682 -15.86 -10.42 -46.95
CA GLN A 682 -15.64 -10.65 -48.39
C GLN A 682 -15.19 -12.08 -48.68
N ILE A 683 -14.33 -12.67 -47.85
CA ILE A 683 -13.91 -14.07 -47.98
C ILE A 683 -15.09 -15.03 -47.72
N GLU A 684 -15.95 -14.74 -46.74
CA GLU A 684 -17.16 -15.53 -46.48
C GLU A 684 -18.14 -15.47 -47.66
N GLU A 685 -18.40 -14.27 -48.19
CA GLU A 685 -19.24 -14.03 -49.39
C GLU A 685 -18.70 -14.78 -50.61
N LEU A 686 -17.40 -14.68 -50.89
CA LEU A 686 -16.73 -15.37 -52.00
C LEU A 686 -16.76 -16.89 -51.80
N SER A 687 -16.61 -17.37 -50.55
CA SER A 687 -16.70 -18.80 -50.23
C SER A 687 -18.10 -19.35 -50.45
N ARG A 688 -19.17 -18.58 -50.16
CA ARG A 688 -20.54 -18.96 -50.51
C ARG A 688 -20.74 -19.03 -52.01
N GLN A 689 -20.26 -18.05 -52.77
CA GLN A 689 -20.35 -18.06 -54.23
C GLN A 689 -19.63 -19.25 -54.85
N LEU A 690 -18.47 -19.64 -54.30
CA LEU A 690 -17.72 -20.85 -54.71
C LEU A 690 -18.34 -22.17 -54.21
N GLN A 691 -19.18 -22.13 -53.17
CA GLN A 691 -19.89 -23.29 -52.62
C GLN A 691 -21.26 -23.55 -53.27
N ILE A 692 -21.72 -22.71 -54.20
CA ILE A 692 -22.90 -22.99 -55.04
C ILE A 692 -22.43 -23.85 -56.24
N PRO A 693 -22.75 -25.16 -56.31
CA PRO A 693 -22.42 -25.96 -57.48
C PRO A 693 -23.35 -25.58 -58.63
N LYS A 694 -22.87 -25.64 -59.87
CA LYS A 694 -23.70 -25.46 -61.08
C LYS A 694 -24.61 -26.67 -61.33
N HIS A 695 -25.60 -26.90 -60.46
CA HIS A 695 -26.65 -27.87 -60.72
C HIS A 695 -27.77 -27.23 -61.55
N ASN A 696 -27.48 -26.94 -62.83
CA ASN A 696 -28.43 -26.75 -63.93
C ASN A 696 -27.68 -26.36 -65.22
N ALA A 697 -27.15 -27.36 -65.93
CA ALA A 697 -26.71 -27.26 -67.33
C ALA A 697 -26.65 -28.68 -67.92
N GLY A 698 -27.64 -29.06 -68.74
CA GLY A 698 -27.63 -30.34 -69.47
C GLY A 698 -28.84 -31.26 -69.27
N VAL A 699 -30.03 -30.83 -69.68
CA VAL A 699 -30.92 -31.64 -70.55
C VAL A 699 -31.65 -30.67 -71.48
N GLN A 700 -31.28 -30.64 -72.75
CA GLN A 700 -32.16 -30.19 -73.83
C GLN A 700 -31.67 -30.74 -75.17
N ASP A 701 -32.05 -31.99 -75.43
CA ASP A 701 -32.56 -32.54 -76.70
C ASP A 701 -33.23 -33.90 -76.37
#